data_AF-A0AAV5IC38-F1
#
_entry.id   AF-A0AAV5IC38-F1
#
_cell.length_a   1.000
_cell.length_b   1.000
_cell.length_c   1.000
_cell.angle_alpha   90.00
_cell.angle_beta   90.00
_cell.angle_gamma   90.00
#
_symmetry.space_group_name_H-M   'P 1'
#
loop_
_entity.id
_entity.type
_entity.pdbx_description
1 polymer ?
#
loop_
_entity_poly.entity_id
_entity_poly.type
_entity_poly.pdbx_seq_one_letter_code
_entity_poly.pdbx_strand_id
1 'polypeptide(L)'
;MEISLLKALLSNISSFLSISSLDNINSDLVQKYYQRSEEILKLLKPILDAISASEVATNEVLGKTFGELDQSVGELRELFENWQPLLSKVYFVLQIESLIFKIRNSGADIFQFLKSSHQHLPDELSSSSLEHCLQKLKHVGYEQTTSVIKEAIKDREDGVWRNAEMLVKIADSLTLRSNQEILIEAVALEKLKENAEQSDKTEEVEFIDQMIAIVTRMHERLVSIKQSQTCSPVPIPADFCCPLSLELMTDPVIVASGQTYEKAFIKKWIDLGLTVCPKTRQTLGHTNLIPNYTVKALIANWCESNNVRLPDPMKTLSLNPPSPLLVHGDSGVQRDSHSSPQSRAQTMSSDSRPTCSLGKNITVLNGIHQEGTSPPHFTSTSNGSMSGVTGNGLGLDIARISVNNAEDRSSTEQRDRDSGSQPSVSPSRRELSNAGQSSQNHTRSASASSMPSNSDSPRGANEDANETAVGSNHLTTYGSDGSGDVRAEPHAAASSTILQRDPEFPPRSRSQTIRRRPSDRHIPRIVSTPAIESRPDLSAIETQVRKLVEDLSSSSVDTQRQATSELRLLAKHNMDNRIVIANSGAISLLVELLHSSDTMTQENAVTALLNLSINDNNKTLIGNANAIKPLIHVLETGSPEAKSNSAATLFSLSVIEDNKVRIGRSGAIQPLVDLLGNGTPRGKKDAATALFNLSIFHENKARIVQAGAVKYLVELMDPAAGMVDKAVAVLGNLATILEGRNAIGQEGGIPVLVEVVELGSARGRENAAAALLQLCTNSTRFCGMVLQEGAVPPLVALSLSGTPRAREKAQALLSYFRNHRHGAAGRG
;
A
#
# COMPACT_ATOMS: atom_id res chain seq x y z
N MET A 1 27.50 -37.35 28.60
CA MET A 1 26.87 -36.27 27.83
C MET A 1 25.34 -36.36 27.86
N GLU A 2 24.77 -37.56 27.80
CA GLU A 2 23.31 -37.76 27.72
C GLU A 2 22.56 -37.47 29.05
N ILE A 3 23.12 -37.83 30.21
CA ILE A 3 22.53 -37.52 31.53
C ILE A 3 22.36 -36.00 31.75
N SER A 4 23.21 -35.17 31.16
CA SER A 4 23.07 -33.71 31.17
C SER A 4 21.97 -33.20 30.23
N LEU A 5 21.70 -33.88 29.10
CA LEU A 5 20.59 -33.55 28.20
C LEU A 5 19.24 -33.88 28.83
N LEU A 6 19.08 -35.04 29.47
CA LEU A 6 17.84 -35.40 30.16
C LEU A 6 17.53 -34.42 31.32
N LYS A 7 18.56 -33.93 32.02
CA LYS A 7 18.40 -32.91 33.07
C LYS A 7 18.07 -31.51 32.51
N ALA A 8 18.61 -31.15 31.34
CA ALA A 8 18.20 -29.93 30.63
C ALA A 8 16.72 -30.01 30.21
N LEU A 9 16.30 -31.11 29.60
CA LEU A 9 14.91 -31.39 29.22
C LEU A 9 13.95 -31.30 30.42
N LEU A 10 14.27 -31.94 31.54
CA LEU A 10 13.44 -31.88 32.74
C LEU A 10 13.37 -30.46 33.35
N SER A 11 14.43 -29.67 33.20
CA SER A 11 14.45 -28.25 33.57
C SER A 11 13.61 -27.39 32.63
N ASN A 12 13.73 -27.58 31.32
CA ASN A 12 12.97 -26.88 30.28
C ASN A 12 11.46 -27.18 30.37
N ILE A 13 11.07 -28.43 30.63
CA ILE A 13 9.66 -28.78 30.90
C ILE A 13 9.17 -28.11 32.19
N SER A 14 9.93 -28.16 33.27
CA SER A 14 9.51 -27.54 34.55
C SER A 14 9.40 -26.01 34.44
N SER A 15 10.28 -25.39 33.66
CA SER A 15 10.21 -23.97 33.28
C SER A 15 8.93 -23.68 32.48
N PHE A 16 8.62 -24.46 31.44
CA PHE A 16 7.38 -24.29 30.67
C PHE A 16 6.13 -24.34 31.55
N LEU A 17 6.02 -25.32 32.45
CA LEU A 17 4.83 -25.47 33.31
C LEU A 17 4.62 -24.27 34.26
N SER A 18 5.66 -23.50 34.57
CA SER A 18 5.59 -22.29 35.41
C SER A 18 5.05 -21.04 34.67
N ILE A 19 5.01 -21.06 33.34
CA ILE A 19 4.51 -19.97 32.48
C ILE A 19 3.01 -19.68 32.71
N SER A 20 2.28 -20.65 33.27
CA SER A 20 0.89 -20.53 33.74
C SER A 20 0.57 -19.32 34.65
N SER A 21 1.60 -18.61 35.14
CA SER A 21 1.51 -17.39 35.94
C SER A 21 1.60 -16.06 35.16
N LEU A 22 1.78 -16.07 33.83
CA LEU A 22 1.99 -14.87 33.02
C LEU A 22 0.70 -14.26 32.44
N ASP A 23 0.52 -12.94 32.65
CA ASP A 23 -0.60 -12.14 32.14
C ASP A 23 -0.73 -12.13 30.59
N ASN A 24 0.29 -12.55 29.85
CA ASN A 24 0.28 -12.59 28.38
C ASN A 24 -0.65 -13.69 27.80
N ILE A 25 -1.07 -14.68 28.60
CA ILE A 25 -1.88 -15.84 28.14
C ILE A 25 -3.39 -15.52 28.02
N ASN A 26 -3.82 -14.28 28.32
CA ASN A 26 -5.21 -13.79 28.35
C ASN A 26 -5.97 -13.76 26.98
N SER A 27 -5.68 -14.69 26.05
CA SER A 27 -6.39 -14.89 24.78
C SER A 27 -6.92 -16.32 24.70
N ASP A 28 -8.22 -16.51 24.45
CA ASP A 28 -8.91 -17.80 24.26
C ASP A 28 -8.04 -18.83 23.50
N LEU A 29 -7.46 -18.39 22.37
CA LEU A 29 -6.66 -19.22 21.48
C LEU A 29 -5.35 -19.69 22.12
N VAL A 30 -4.66 -18.80 22.82
CA VAL A 30 -3.33 -19.06 23.38
C VAL A 30 -3.46 -19.92 24.63
N GLN A 31 -4.46 -19.65 25.48
CA GLN A 31 -4.78 -20.47 26.65
C GLN A 31 -5.13 -21.91 26.24
N LYS A 32 -5.90 -22.10 25.16
CA LYS A 32 -6.25 -23.41 24.58
C LYS A 32 -5.02 -24.22 24.15
N TYR A 33 -4.10 -23.62 23.38
CA TYR A 33 -2.87 -24.29 22.98
C TYR A 33 -1.88 -24.47 24.13
N TYR A 34 -1.86 -23.56 25.13
CA TYR A 34 -1.07 -23.73 26.35
C TYR A 34 -1.54 -24.96 27.13
N GLN A 35 -2.84 -25.07 27.44
CA GLN A 35 -3.43 -26.21 28.15
C GLN A 35 -3.12 -27.55 27.44
N ARG A 36 -3.30 -27.61 26.11
CA ARG A 36 -2.98 -28.78 25.30
C ARG A 36 -1.49 -29.16 25.34
N SER A 37 -0.60 -28.17 25.37
CA SER A 37 0.85 -28.41 25.51
C SER A 37 1.19 -28.87 26.93
N GLU A 38 0.57 -28.27 27.94
CA GLU A 38 0.70 -28.59 29.35
C GLU A 38 0.26 -30.04 29.65
N GLU A 39 -0.85 -30.50 29.06
CA GLU A 39 -1.32 -31.90 29.12
C GLU A 39 -0.26 -32.88 28.59
N ILE A 40 0.32 -32.60 27.42
CA ILE A 40 1.35 -33.45 26.80
C ILE A 40 2.60 -33.51 27.68
N LEU A 41 3.06 -32.37 28.19
CA LEU A 41 4.26 -32.32 29.03
C LEU A 41 4.03 -32.93 30.43
N LYS A 42 2.81 -32.84 30.98
CA LYS A 42 2.40 -33.55 32.20
C LYS A 42 2.33 -35.08 32.02
N LEU A 43 2.07 -35.58 30.82
CA LEU A 43 2.17 -37.01 30.49
C LEU A 43 3.63 -37.48 30.32
N LEU A 44 4.49 -36.62 29.74
CA LEU A 44 5.89 -36.97 29.48
C LEU A 44 6.79 -36.88 30.72
N LYS A 45 6.61 -35.84 31.55
CA LYS A 45 7.53 -35.54 32.66
C LYS A 45 7.74 -36.69 33.66
N PRO A 46 6.70 -37.37 34.19
CA PRO A 46 6.90 -38.45 35.18
C PRO A 46 7.74 -39.60 34.64
N ILE A 47 7.57 -39.95 33.36
CA ILE A 47 8.35 -41.00 32.69
C ILE A 47 9.81 -40.56 32.49
N LEU A 48 10.04 -39.30 32.14
CA LEU A 48 11.39 -38.73 32.02
C LEU A 48 12.11 -38.62 33.39
N ASP A 49 11.39 -38.28 34.46
CA ASP A 49 11.90 -38.28 35.83
C ASP A 49 12.29 -39.71 36.27
N ALA A 50 11.43 -40.70 36.00
CA ALA A 50 11.70 -42.10 36.32
C ALA A 50 12.93 -42.67 35.57
N ILE A 51 13.11 -42.32 34.29
CA ILE A 51 14.33 -42.66 33.54
C ILE A 51 15.57 -42.03 34.19
N SER A 52 15.47 -40.76 34.60
CA SER A 52 16.59 -40.07 35.29
C SER A 52 16.89 -40.61 36.68
N ALA A 53 15.96 -41.33 37.32
CA ALA A 53 16.15 -41.97 38.63
C ALA A 53 16.64 -43.43 38.52
N SER A 54 16.35 -44.11 37.41
CA SER A 54 16.61 -45.55 37.23
C SER A 54 17.97 -45.89 36.59
N GLU A 55 18.81 -44.90 36.29
CA GLU A 55 20.11 -45.05 35.59
C GLU A 55 20.05 -45.95 34.33
N VAL A 56 18.93 -45.92 33.60
CA VAL A 56 18.71 -46.70 32.37
C VAL A 56 19.81 -46.37 31.37
N ALA A 57 20.49 -47.40 30.85
CA ALA A 57 21.59 -47.22 29.92
C ALA A 57 21.10 -46.55 28.61
N THR A 58 21.35 -45.25 28.47
CA THR A 58 20.99 -44.49 27.29
C THR A 58 21.77 -44.98 26.07
N ASN A 59 21.05 -45.25 25.00
CA ASN A 59 21.61 -45.53 23.68
C ASN A 59 21.63 -44.23 22.88
N GLU A 60 22.60 -44.07 21.97
CA GLU A 60 22.79 -42.88 21.12
C GLU A 60 21.49 -42.43 20.42
N VAL A 61 20.67 -43.40 19.98
CA VAL A 61 19.34 -43.15 19.41
C VAL A 61 18.41 -42.44 20.39
N LEU A 62 18.33 -42.92 21.64
CA LEU A 62 17.49 -42.34 22.68
C LEU A 62 18.05 -40.98 23.17
N GLY A 63 19.37 -40.85 23.26
CA GLY A 63 20.06 -39.59 23.54
C GLY A 63 19.73 -38.51 22.49
N LYS A 64 19.67 -38.89 21.21
CA LYS A 64 19.24 -38.03 20.11
C LYS A 64 17.76 -37.64 20.23
N THR A 65 16.86 -38.57 20.53
CA THR A 65 15.43 -38.26 20.73
C THR A 65 15.19 -37.34 21.94
N PHE A 66 15.98 -37.47 23.02
CA PHE A 66 15.94 -36.50 24.13
C PHE A 66 16.40 -35.10 23.70
N GLY A 67 17.43 -34.98 22.87
CA GLY A 67 17.88 -33.69 22.33
C GLY A 67 16.85 -33.03 21.41
N GLU A 68 16.22 -33.80 20.52
CA GLU A 68 15.13 -33.32 19.64
C GLU A 68 13.90 -32.86 20.44
N LEU A 69 13.57 -33.58 21.52
CA LEU A 69 12.50 -33.22 22.43
C LEU A 69 12.86 -31.96 23.26
N ASP A 70 14.10 -31.85 23.75
CA ASP A 70 14.59 -30.68 24.49
C ASP A 70 14.55 -29.41 23.63
N GLN A 71 15.08 -29.47 22.41
CA GLN A 71 14.97 -28.38 21.44
C GLN A 71 13.51 -28.02 21.18
N SER A 72 12.63 -29.01 20.94
CA SER A 72 11.22 -28.74 20.66
C SER A 72 10.47 -28.12 21.86
N VAL A 73 10.84 -28.46 23.09
CA VAL A 73 10.29 -27.85 24.31
C VAL A 73 10.87 -26.45 24.57
N GLY A 74 12.13 -26.20 24.18
CA GLY A 74 12.72 -24.86 24.16
C GLY A 74 12.02 -23.93 23.17
N GLU A 75 11.89 -24.35 21.91
CA GLU A 75 11.13 -23.65 20.86
C GLU A 75 9.67 -23.39 21.29
N LEU A 76 9.03 -24.38 21.94
CA LEU A 76 7.69 -24.24 22.52
C LEU A 76 7.63 -23.17 23.61
N ARG A 77 8.59 -23.17 24.56
CA ARG A 77 8.63 -22.20 25.65
C ARG A 77 8.78 -20.78 25.11
N GLU A 78 9.76 -20.56 24.23
CA GLU A 78 10.04 -19.26 23.65
C GLU A 78 8.86 -18.70 22.84
N LEU A 79 8.06 -19.56 22.20
CA LEU A 79 6.85 -19.14 21.47
C LEU A 79 5.75 -18.58 22.40
N PHE A 80 5.63 -19.07 23.64
CA PHE A 80 4.68 -18.52 24.63
C PHE A 80 5.27 -17.32 25.39
N GLU A 81 6.56 -17.35 25.73
CA GLU A 81 7.24 -16.23 26.42
C GLU A 81 7.24 -14.95 25.57
N ASN A 82 7.47 -15.09 24.24
CA ASN A 82 7.44 -13.98 23.29
C ASN A 82 6.04 -13.66 22.72
N TRP A 83 4.97 -14.37 23.12
CA TRP A 83 3.63 -14.09 22.60
C TRP A 83 3.15 -12.69 23.01
N GLN A 84 2.58 -11.95 22.06
CA GLN A 84 1.97 -10.65 22.26
C GLN A 84 0.64 -10.55 21.49
N PRO A 85 -0.42 -9.89 22.01
CA PRO A 85 -1.76 -9.87 21.40
C PRO A 85 -1.89 -9.28 19.98
N LEU A 86 -0.82 -8.70 19.43
CA LEU A 86 -0.75 -8.10 18.09
C LEU A 86 0.11 -8.92 17.11
N LEU A 87 0.56 -10.11 17.51
CA LEU A 87 1.17 -11.09 16.60
C LEU A 87 0.09 -11.85 15.82
N SER A 88 0.48 -12.44 14.69
CA SER A 88 -0.44 -13.20 13.84
C SER A 88 -0.88 -14.49 14.54
N LYS A 89 -2.19 -14.63 14.75
CA LYS A 89 -2.82 -15.86 15.22
C LYS A 89 -2.63 -17.00 14.20
N VAL A 90 -2.67 -16.71 12.90
CA VAL A 90 -2.42 -17.67 11.82
C VAL A 90 -1.02 -18.26 11.95
N TYR A 91 0.01 -17.41 11.99
CA TYR A 91 1.41 -17.84 12.05
C TYR A 91 1.73 -18.57 13.37
N PHE A 92 1.22 -18.09 14.50
CA PHE A 92 1.31 -18.78 15.79
C PHE A 92 0.71 -20.19 15.73
N VAL A 93 -0.49 -20.37 15.16
CA VAL A 93 -1.13 -21.70 15.04
C VAL A 93 -0.31 -22.66 14.19
N LEU A 94 0.28 -22.18 13.09
CA LEU A 94 1.13 -22.99 12.22
C LEU A 94 2.43 -23.44 12.92
N GLN A 95 3.01 -22.59 13.76
CA GLN A 95 4.18 -22.94 14.58
C GLN A 95 3.83 -23.89 15.73
N ILE A 96 2.83 -23.55 16.55
CA ILE A 96 2.46 -24.32 17.75
C ILE A 96 1.95 -25.73 17.42
N GLU A 97 1.17 -25.91 16.34
CA GLU A 97 0.74 -27.25 15.93
C GLU A 97 1.90 -28.09 15.38
N SER A 98 2.91 -27.46 14.76
CA SER A 98 4.13 -28.15 14.35
C SER A 98 4.95 -28.60 15.57
N LEU A 99 5.14 -27.73 16.56
CA LEU A 99 5.88 -28.04 17.79
C LEU A 99 5.19 -29.11 18.63
N ILE A 100 3.87 -29.00 18.82
CA ILE A 100 3.05 -30.03 19.48
C ILE A 100 3.20 -31.38 18.75
N PHE A 101 3.21 -31.38 17.41
CA PHE A 101 3.42 -32.61 16.63
C PHE A 101 4.82 -33.20 16.81
N LYS A 102 5.89 -32.38 16.78
CA LYS A 102 7.27 -32.83 17.11
C LYS A 102 7.31 -33.50 18.49
N ILE A 103 6.92 -32.76 19.54
CA ILE A 103 6.95 -33.19 20.94
C ILE A 103 6.17 -34.49 21.16
N ARG A 104 4.97 -34.58 20.57
CA ARG A 104 4.12 -35.78 20.68
C ARG A 104 4.76 -37.00 20.01
N ASN A 105 5.45 -36.83 18.89
CA ASN A 105 6.11 -37.93 18.19
C ASN A 105 7.39 -38.36 18.91
N SER A 106 8.30 -37.45 19.24
CA SER A 106 9.51 -37.77 20.03
C SER A 106 9.18 -38.43 21.37
N GLY A 107 8.10 -37.97 22.03
CA GLY A 107 7.57 -38.61 23.24
C GLY A 107 7.04 -40.03 23.01
N ALA A 108 6.34 -40.27 21.90
CA ALA A 108 5.87 -41.60 21.52
C ALA A 108 7.03 -42.54 21.14
N ASP A 109 8.08 -42.03 20.49
CA ASP A 109 9.27 -42.78 20.13
C ASP A 109 10.07 -43.20 21.37
N ILE A 110 10.20 -42.30 22.36
CA ILE A 110 10.76 -42.62 23.70
C ILE A 110 9.95 -43.75 24.36
N PHE A 111 8.62 -43.63 24.43
CA PHE A 111 7.77 -44.66 25.06
C PHE A 111 7.85 -46.01 24.31
N GLN A 112 7.91 -45.99 22.98
CA GLN A 112 8.04 -47.18 22.13
C GLN A 112 9.41 -47.85 22.27
N PHE A 113 10.49 -47.07 22.41
CA PHE A 113 11.85 -47.57 22.66
C PHE A 113 11.98 -48.20 24.06
N LEU A 114 11.39 -47.59 25.08
CA LEU A 114 11.35 -48.16 26.43
C LEU A 114 10.57 -49.49 26.44
N LYS A 115 9.43 -49.54 25.74
CA LYS A 115 8.63 -50.77 25.60
C LYS A 115 9.37 -51.91 24.88
N SER A 116 10.28 -51.62 23.95
CA SER A 116 11.13 -52.63 23.29
C SER A 116 12.40 -52.98 24.08
N SER A 117 12.72 -52.25 25.14
CA SER A 117 13.93 -52.45 25.94
C SER A 117 13.70 -53.47 27.06
N HIS A 118 14.24 -54.69 26.91
CA HIS A 118 14.12 -55.79 27.89
C HIS A 118 14.93 -55.59 29.20
N GLN A 119 15.09 -54.35 29.68
CA GLN A 119 15.73 -54.05 30.96
C GLN A 119 14.69 -54.09 32.10
N HIS A 120 15.17 -54.19 33.35
CA HIS A 120 14.33 -54.38 34.53
C HIS A 120 13.71 -53.05 35.01
N LEU A 121 12.80 -52.51 34.20
CA LEU A 121 12.14 -51.22 34.40
C LEU A 121 11.32 -51.16 35.70
N PRO A 122 11.29 -50.01 36.41
CA PRO A 122 10.36 -49.74 37.52
C PRO A 122 8.88 -49.92 37.15
N ASP A 123 8.02 -50.13 38.16
CA ASP A 123 6.57 -50.31 37.98
C ASP A 123 5.89 -49.13 37.26
N GLU A 124 6.38 -47.91 37.46
CA GLU A 124 5.94 -46.69 36.78
C GLU A 124 6.23 -46.71 35.26
N LEU A 125 7.23 -47.49 34.84
CA LEU A 125 7.63 -47.73 33.46
C LEU A 125 7.16 -49.11 32.94
N SER A 126 6.19 -49.73 33.63
CA SER A 126 5.55 -50.98 33.20
C SER A 126 4.90 -50.85 31.82
N SER A 127 4.93 -51.94 31.04
CA SER A 127 4.43 -51.99 29.66
C SER A 127 2.95 -51.57 29.51
N SER A 128 2.11 -51.85 30.52
CA SER A 128 0.73 -51.39 30.60
C SER A 128 0.61 -49.87 30.82
N SER A 129 1.47 -49.30 31.66
CA SER A 129 1.51 -47.86 31.95
C SER A 129 2.04 -47.07 30.75
N LEU A 130 3.07 -47.58 30.07
CA LEU A 130 3.57 -47.03 28.82
C LEU A 130 2.54 -47.12 27.68
N GLU A 131 1.80 -48.23 27.54
CA GLU A 131 0.73 -48.35 26.53
C GLU A 131 -0.41 -47.34 26.78
N HIS A 132 -0.84 -47.20 28.04
CA HIS A 132 -1.86 -46.21 28.44
C HIS A 132 -1.38 -44.76 28.21
N CYS A 133 -0.09 -44.46 28.45
CA CYS A 133 0.49 -43.15 28.16
C CYS A 133 0.63 -42.92 26.65
N LEU A 134 1.05 -43.91 25.87
CA LEU A 134 1.05 -43.88 24.39
C LEU A 134 -0.36 -43.63 23.84
N GLN A 135 -1.37 -44.31 24.38
CA GLN A 135 -2.76 -44.13 23.96
C GLN A 135 -3.26 -42.72 24.28
N LYS A 136 -3.04 -42.22 25.50
CA LYS A 136 -3.37 -40.82 25.86
C LYS A 136 -2.65 -39.82 24.98
N LEU A 137 -1.33 -39.95 24.81
CA LEU A 137 -0.50 -39.08 24.00
C LEU A 137 -0.98 -39.00 22.53
N LYS A 138 -1.46 -40.12 21.97
CA LYS A 138 -2.10 -40.15 20.64
C LYS A 138 -3.47 -39.46 20.59
N HIS A 139 -4.21 -39.42 21.70
CA HIS A 139 -5.57 -38.86 21.80
C HIS A 139 -5.63 -37.39 22.24
N VAL A 140 -4.58 -36.80 22.84
CA VAL A 140 -4.57 -35.35 23.17
C VAL A 140 -4.84 -34.55 21.89
N GLY A 141 -5.94 -33.80 21.91
CA GLY A 141 -6.79 -33.60 20.72
C GLY A 141 -6.05 -33.11 19.48
N TYR A 142 -6.00 -33.93 18.43
CA TYR A 142 -5.39 -33.56 17.15
C TYR A 142 -6.30 -32.58 16.38
N GLU A 143 -6.19 -31.30 16.72
CA GLU A 143 -6.80 -30.24 15.90
C GLU A 143 -6.09 -30.11 14.55
N GLN A 144 -6.87 -29.69 13.57
CA GLN A 144 -6.54 -29.75 12.15
C GLN A 144 -6.40 -28.36 11.53
N THR A 145 -6.24 -27.28 12.31
CA THR A 145 -6.28 -25.91 11.81
C THR A 145 -5.19 -25.65 10.75
N THR A 146 -3.97 -26.14 10.99
CA THR A 146 -2.87 -26.14 10.00
C THR A 146 -3.23 -26.90 8.71
N SER A 147 -3.91 -28.04 8.82
CA SER A 147 -4.35 -28.80 7.64
C SER A 147 -5.49 -28.11 6.89
N VAL A 148 -6.47 -27.52 7.58
CA VAL A 148 -7.57 -26.75 6.96
C VAL A 148 -7.04 -25.49 6.27
N ILE A 149 -6.05 -24.81 6.87
CA ILE A 149 -5.33 -23.70 6.22
C ILE A 149 -4.58 -24.20 4.96
N LYS A 150 -3.86 -25.34 5.04
CA LYS A 150 -3.16 -25.93 3.88
C LYS A 150 -4.09 -26.49 2.80
N GLU A 151 -5.31 -26.88 3.16
CA GLU A 151 -6.37 -27.27 2.23
C GLU A 151 -6.95 -26.02 1.54
N ALA A 152 -7.18 -24.94 2.29
CA ALA A 152 -7.61 -23.64 1.78
C ALA A 152 -6.61 -23.04 0.77
N ILE A 153 -5.29 -23.17 1.02
CA ILE A 153 -4.25 -22.84 0.03
C ILE A 153 -4.43 -23.63 -1.27
N LYS A 154 -4.77 -24.93 -1.17
CA LYS A 154 -4.82 -25.86 -2.30
C LYS A 154 -6.11 -25.78 -3.12
N ASP A 155 -7.23 -25.37 -2.53
CA ASP A 155 -8.52 -25.15 -3.22
C ASP A 155 -8.50 -23.91 -4.17
N ARG A 156 -7.29 -23.40 -4.47
CA ARG A 156 -7.00 -22.18 -5.26
C ARG A 156 -6.62 -22.50 -6.71
N GLU A 157 -7.41 -23.32 -7.38
CA GLU A 157 -7.37 -23.42 -8.85
C GLU A 157 -8.32 -22.39 -9.49
N ASP A 158 -7.98 -21.90 -10.69
CA ASP A 158 -8.73 -20.89 -11.48
C ASP A 158 -9.15 -19.59 -10.75
N GLY A 159 -8.55 -19.29 -9.59
CA GLY A 159 -8.77 -18.05 -8.83
C GLY A 159 -10.13 -17.92 -8.12
N VAL A 160 -11.03 -18.90 -8.27
CA VAL A 160 -12.38 -18.88 -7.67
C VAL A 160 -12.43 -19.80 -6.45
N TRP A 161 -12.29 -19.22 -5.25
CA TRP A 161 -12.44 -19.90 -3.98
C TRP A 161 -13.82 -20.56 -3.86
N ARG A 162 -13.88 -21.90 -3.94
CA ARG A 162 -15.14 -22.66 -4.00
C ARG A 162 -15.73 -22.89 -2.60
N ASN A 163 -14.89 -23.23 -1.62
CA ASN A 163 -15.37 -23.62 -0.30
C ASN A 163 -15.52 -22.44 0.69
N ALA A 164 -16.72 -21.85 0.75
CA ALA A 164 -17.06 -20.83 1.74
C ALA A 164 -17.07 -21.36 3.19
N GLU A 165 -17.36 -22.64 3.43
CA GLU A 165 -17.41 -23.22 4.78
C GLU A 165 -16.02 -23.29 5.43
N MET A 166 -14.99 -23.54 4.61
CA MET A 166 -13.59 -23.62 5.06
C MET A 166 -13.07 -22.32 5.68
N LEU A 167 -13.39 -21.17 5.07
CA LEU A 167 -13.05 -19.85 5.63
C LEU A 167 -13.74 -19.56 6.97
N VAL A 168 -14.92 -20.16 7.22
CA VAL A 168 -15.62 -20.04 8.52
C VAL A 168 -14.90 -20.86 9.58
N LYS A 169 -14.56 -22.12 9.28
CA LYS A 169 -13.79 -23.00 10.18
C LYS A 169 -12.43 -22.38 10.56
N ILE A 170 -11.77 -21.70 9.61
CA ILE A 170 -10.54 -20.93 9.87
C ILE A 170 -10.80 -19.74 10.81
N ALA A 171 -11.88 -18.98 10.60
CA ALA A 171 -12.25 -17.86 11.48
C ALA A 171 -12.50 -18.32 12.93
N ASP A 172 -13.22 -19.44 13.11
CA ASP A 172 -13.54 -20.01 14.42
C ASP A 172 -12.30 -20.52 15.13
N SER A 173 -11.52 -21.37 14.47
CA SER A 173 -10.28 -21.94 15.02
C SER A 173 -9.30 -20.86 15.46
N LEU A 174 -9.23 -19.73 14.73
CA LEU A 174 -8.35 -18.61 15.03
C LEU A 174 -8.99 -17.55 15.95
N THR A 175 -10.23 -17.72 16.41
CA THR A 175 -10.96 -16.73 17.23
C THR A 175 -11.01 -15.33 16.56
N LEU A 176 -11.35 -15.28 15.27
CA LEU A 176 -11.49 -14.06 14.48
C LEU A 176 -12.98 -13.71 14.31
N ARG A 177 -13.62 -13.27 15.41
CA ARG A 177 -15.08 -13.11 15.55
C ARG A 177 -15.63 -11.78 14.98
N SER A 178 -14.75 -10.86 14.60
CA SER A 178 -15.09 -9.51 14.13
C SER A 178 -14.23 -9.03 12.96
N ASN A 179 -14.75 -8.07 12.20
CA ASN A 179 -14.00 -7.38 11.14
C ASN A 179 -12.75 -6.65 11.69
N GLN A 180 -12.79 -6.14 12.93
CA GLN A 180 -11.62 -5.52 13.55
C GLN A 180 -10.48 -6.54 13.72
N GLU A 181 -10.77 -7.74 14.25
CA GLU A 181 -9.75 -8.78 14.46
C GLU A 181 -9.15 -9.29 13.15
N ILE A 182 -9.97 -9.49 12.12
CA ILE A 182 -9.51 -9.89 10.77
C ILE A 182 -8.60 -8.81 10.16
N LEU A 183 -8.91 -7.52 10.37
CA LEU A 183 -8.06 -6.44 9.90
C LEU A 183 -6.75 -6.32 10.70
N ILE A 184 -6.76 -6.61 12.02
CA ILE A 184 -5.55 -6.69 12.85
C ILE A 184 -4.66 -7.85 12.39
N GLU A 185 -5.23 -9.05 12.22
CA GLU A 185 -4.51 -10.25 11.78
C GLU A 185 -3.76 -10.02 10.47
N ALA A 186 -4.41 -9.38 9.50
CA ALA A 186 -3.76 -9.03 8.23
C ALA A 186 -2.67 -7.94 8.35
N VAL A 187 -2.70 -7.05 9.36
CA VAL A 187 -1.54 -6.17 9.64
C VAL A 187 -0.41 -6.95 10.30
N ALA A 188 -0.71 -7.90 11.17
CA ALA A 188 0.29 -8.76 11.80
C ALA A 188 1.00 -9.65 10.77
N LEU A 189 0.25 -10.19 9.79
CA LEU A 189 0.80 -10.94 8.65
C LEU A 189 1.65 -10.05 7.72
N GLU A 190 1.20 -8.84 7.38
CA GLU A 190 2.00 -7.90 6.57
C GLU A 190 3.34 -7.56 7.27
N LYS A 191 3.33 -7.34 8.58
CA LYS A 191 4.55 -7.12 9.36
C LYS A 191 5.47 -8.35 9.40
N LEU A 192 4.93 -9.56 9.42
CA LEU A 192 5.72 -10.78 9.28
C LEU A 192 6.33 -10.91 7.88
N LYS A 193 5.59 -10.49 6.84
CA LYS A 193 6.09 -10.42 5.47
C LYS A 193 7.25 -9.44 5.35
N GLU A 194 7.11 -8.21 5.87
CA GLU A 194 8.19 -7.22 5.92
C GLU A 194 9.47 -7.78 6.59
N ASN A 195 9.31 -8.52 7.70
CA ASN A 195 10.44 -9.18 8.37
C ASN A 195 11.08 -10.30 7.52
N ALA A 196 10.27 -11.10 6.81
CA ALA A 196 10.75 -12.19 5.96
C ALA A 196 11.44 -11.68 4.68
N GLU A 197 10.89 -10.62 4.07
CA GLU A 197 11.52 -9.89 2.95
C GLU A 197 12.85 -9.25 3.38
N GLN A 198 12.90 -8.62 4.57
CA GLN A 198 14.13 -8.07 5.14
C GLN A 198 15.16 -9.16 5.53
N SER A 199 14.76 -10.44 5.52
CA SER A 199 15.61 -11.61 5.78
C SER A 199 15.94 -12.42 4.51
N ASP A 200 15.61 -11.91 3.31
CA ASP A 200 15.78 -12.56 1.99
C ASP A 200 15.13 -13.98 1.88
N LYS A 201 14.13 -14.29 2.72
CA LYS A 201 13.49 -15.62 2.77
C LYS A 201 12.32 -15.76 1.79
N THR A 202 12.61 -15.88 0.49
CA THR A 202 11.59 -15.91 -0.58
C THR A 202 10.44 -16.90 -0.33
N GLU A 203 10.72 -18.15 0.08
CA GLU A 203 9.68 -19.17 0.32
C GLU A 203 8.75 -18.81 1.49
N GLU A 204 9.27 -18.15 2.54
CA GLU A 204 8.45 -17.70 3.68
C GLU A 204 7.58 -16.50 3.28
N VAL A 205 8.08 -15.60 2.43
CA VAL A 205 7.31 -14.47 1.86
C VAL A 205 6.14 -14.98 1.01
N GLU A 206 6.39 -15.90 0.06
CA GLU A 206 5.33 -16.48 -0.78
C GLU A 206 4.25 -17.19 0.04
N PHE A 207 4.63 -17.86 1.13
CA PHE A 207 3.71 -18.52 2.03
C PHE A 207 2.90 -17.54 2.89
N ILE A 208 3.52 -16.45 3.38
CA ILE A 208 2.79 -15.39 4.10
C ILE A 208 1.81 -14.64 3.18
N ASP A 209 2.16 -14.41 1.91
CA ASP A 209 1.23 -13.82 0.93
C ASP A 209 -0.03 -14.68 0.71
N GLN A 210 0.10 -16.01 0.77
CA GLN A 210 -1.04 -16.92 0.73
C GLN A 210 -1.94 -16.78 1.97
N MET A 211 -1.36 -16.49 3.14
CA MET A 211 -2.12 -16.21 4.37
C MET A 211 -2.83 -14.85 4.31
N ILE A 212 -2.16 -13.81 3.81
CA ILE A 212 -2.74 -12.48 3.58
C ILE A 212 -3.93 -12.58 2.62
N ALA A 213 -3.84 -13.40 1.58
CA ALA A 213 -4.95 -13.67 0.66
C ALA A 213 -6.17 -14.30 1.36
N ILE A 214 -5.97 -15.32 2.23
CA ILE A 214 -7.05 -15.93 3.03
C ILE A 214 -7.74 -14.89 3.92
N VAL A 215 -6.97 -14.13 4.71
CA VAL A 215 -7.54 -13.15 5.66
C VAL A 215 -8.22 -11.98 4.92
N THR A 216 -7.70 -11.57 3.76
CA THR A 216 -8.36 -10.61 2.87
C THR A 216 -9.69 -11.14 2.34
N ARG A 217 -9.76 -12.42 1.94
CA ARG A 217 -10.99 -13.06 1.46
C ARG A 217 -12.06 -13.18 2.56
N MET A 218 -11.64 -13.37 3.82
CA MET A 218 -12.53 -13.33 4.99
C MET A 218 -13.13 -11.92 5.20
N HIS A 219 -12.32 -10.86 5.04
CA HIS A 219 -12.80 -9.47 5.10
C HIS A 219 -13.79 -9.15 3.97
N GLU A 220 -13.47 -9.47 2.72
CA GLU A 220 -14.38 -9.28 1.56
C GLU A 220 -15.75 -9.92 1.79
N ARG A 221 -15.76 -11.14 2.33
CA ARG A 221 -17.00 -11.85 2.62
C ARG A 221 -17.80 -11.21 3.76
N LEU A 222 -17.15 -10.71 4.81
CA LEU A 222 -17.84 -9.92 5.84
C LEU A 222 -18.50 -8.65 5.25
N VAL A 223 -17.80 -7.95 4.34
CA VAL A 223 -18.34 -6.80 3.62
C VAL A 223 -19.58 -7.20 2.81
N SER A 224 -19.50 -8.28 2.03
CA SER A 224 -20.63 -8.79 1.23
C SER A 224 -21.82 -9.23 2.10
N ILE A 225 -21.57 -9.89 3.25
CA ILE A 225 -22.63 -10.32 4.18
C ILE A 225 -23.30 -9.09 4.82
N LYS A 226 -22.53 -8.13 5.35
CA LYS A 226 -23.08 -6.89 5.92
C LYS A 226 -23.90 -6.11 4.88
N GLN A 227 -23.45 -6.03 3.63
CA GLN A 227 -24.19 -5.40 2.52
C GLN A 227 -25.51 -6.10 2.19
N SER A 228 -25.61 -7.42 2.33
CA SER A 228 -26.89 -8.14 2.19
C SER A 228 -27.80 -8.06 3.43
N GLN A 229 -27.25 -7.73 4.61
CA GLN A 229 -27.97 -7.68 5.89
C GLN A 229 -28.52 -6.29 6.24
N THR A 230 -28.21 -5.23 5.47
CA THR A 230 -28.79 -3.89 5.72
C THR A 230 -30.30 -3.89 5.46
N CYS A 231 -31.09 -4.01 6.53
CA CYS A 231 -32.55 -4.04 6.50
C CYS A 231 -33.18 -2.64 6.28
N SER A 232 -32.61 -1.86 5.36
CA SER A 232 -33.14 -0.59 4.88
C SER A 232 -33.65 -0.76 3.44
N PRO A 233 -34.76 -0.12 3.04
CA PRO A 233 -35.31 -0.25 1.67
C PRO A 233 -34.42 0.39 0.59
N VAL A 234 -33.35 1.08 1.00
CA VAL A 234 -32.32 1.65 0.13
C VAL A 234 -30.95 1.17 0.65
N PRO A 235 -30.04 0.68 -0.22
CA PRO A 235 -28.71 0.25 0.20
C PRO A 235 -27.85 1.44 0.64
N ILE A 236 -27.07 1.25 1.70
CA ILE A 236 -26.17 2.28 2.23
C ILE A 236 -24.95 2.43 1.28
N PRO A 237 -24.61 3.65 0.81
CA PRO A 237 -23.39 3.89 0.04
C PRO A 237 -22.13 3.49 0.82
N ALA A 238 -21.22 2.75 0.19
CA ALA A 238 -20.03 2.19 0.86
C ALA A 238 -19.11 3.26 1.49
N ASP A 239 -19.03 4.45 0.90
CA ASP A 239 -18.25 5.58 1.44
C ASP A 239 -18.82 6.19 2.73
N PHE A 240 -20.04 5.82 3.12
CA PHE A 240 -20.68 6.23 4.37
C PHE A 240 -20.48 5.23 5.51
N CYS A 241 -19.97 4.02 5.21
CA CYS A 241 -19.67 2.99 6.20
C CYS A 241 -18.21 3.09 6.68
N CYS A 242 -18.00 2.87 7.98
CA CYS A 242 -16.68 2.78 8.58
C CYS A 242 -15.99 1.47 8.12
N PRO A 243 -14.78 1.50 7.54
CA PRO A 243 -14.09 0.27 7.13
C PRO A 243 -13.71 -0.69 8.27
N LEU A 244 -13.72 -0.22 9.53
CA LEU A 244 -13.44 -1.06 10.72
C LEU A 244 -14.68 -1.79 11.26
N SER A 245 -15.84 -1.12 11.36
CA SER A 245 -17.08 -1.75 11.88
C SER A 245 -18.00 -2.30 10.78
N LEU A 246 -17.81 -1.86 9.53
CA LEU A 246 -18.71 -2.08 8.39
C LEU A 246 -20.12 -1.46 8.57
N GLU A 247 -20.23 -0.45 9.44
CA GLU A 247 -21.48 0.21 9.80
C GLU A 247 -21.44 1.72 9.53
N LEU A 248 -22.61 2.34 9.40
CA LEU A 248 -22.77 3.76 9.07
C LEU A 248 -22.06 4.67 10.08
N MET A 249 -21.24 5.62 9.59
CA MET A 249 -20.46 6.52 10.45
C MET A 249 -21.33 7.59 11.12
N THR A 250 -21.12 7.79 12.42
CA THR A 250 -21.81 8.79 13.26
C THR A 250 -20.90 9.95 13.67
N ASP A 251 -19.61 9.70 13.94
CA ASP A 251 -18.57 10.73 14.08
C ASP A 251 -17.39 10.42 13.14
N PRO A 252 -17.56 10.62 11.81
CA PRO A 252 -16.51 10.32 10.83
C PRO A 252 -15.27 11.21 11.02
N VAL A 253 -14.09 10.60 11.09
CA VAL A 253 -12.78 11.26 11.18
C VAL A 253 -11.82 10.73 10.12
N ILE A 254 -10.92 11.59 9.64
CA ILE A 254 -9.87 11.30 8.65
C ILE A 254 -8.56 11.00 9.39
N VAL A 255 -7.84 9.97 8.95
CA VAL A 255 -6.45 9.65 9.36
C VAL A 255 -5.41 10.14 8.34
N ALA A 256 -4.12 10.03 8.65
CA ALA A 256 -3.02 10.48 7.78
C ALA A 256 -3.07 9.94 6.33
N SER A 257 -3.63 8.75 6.08
CA SER A 257 -3.80 8.16 4.75
C SER A 257 -4.99 8.72 3.94
N GLY A 258 -5.70 9.71 4.47
CA GLY A 258 -6.88 10.32 3.83
C GLY A 258 -8.16 9.46 3.89
N GLN A 259 -8.10 8.24 4.42
CA GLN A 259 -9.30 7.41 4.65
C GLN A 259 -10.11 7.94 5.84
N THR A 260 -11.44 7.80 5.76
CA THR A 260 -12.38 8.20 6.81
C THR A 260 -12.92 6.97 7.55
N TYR A 261 -13.07 7.10 8.88
CA TYR A 261 -13.51 6.04 9.80
C TYR A 261 -14.45 6.61 10.87
N GLU A 262 -15.26 5.74 11.50
CA GLU A 262 -15.88 6.05 12.78
C GLU A 262 -14.80 6.20 13.86
N LYS A 263 -14.81 7.35 14.54
CA LYS A 263 -13.82 7.79 15.52
C LYS A 263 -13.60 6.81 16.66
N ALA A 264 -14.66 6.18 17.18
CA ALA A 264 -14.54 5.22 18.27
C ALA A 264 -13.64 4.02 17.88
N PHE A 265 -13.86 3.47 16.69
CA PHE A 265 -13.13 2.29 16.20
C PHE A 265 -11.68 2.64 15.82
N ILE A 266 -11.45 3.75 15.10
CA ILE A 266 -10.09 4.13 14.68
C ILE A 266 -9.26 4.68 15.85
N LYS A 267 -9.88 5.32 16.86
CA LYS A 267 -9.18 5.67 18.10
C LYS A 267 -8.76 4.39 18.83
N LYS A 268 -9.66 3.42 19.04
CA LYS A 268 -9.31 2.12 19.66
C LYS A 268 -8.16 1.42 18.91
N TRP A 269 -8.16 1.47 17.58
CA TRP A 269 -7.08 0.92 16.76
C TRP A 269 -5.72 1.61 17.03
N ILE A 270 -5.70 2.95 17.08
CA ILE A 270 -4.48 3.72 17.40
C ILE A 270 -4.06 3.57 18.87
N ASP A 271 -5.02 3.47 19.80
CA ASP A 271 -4.78 3.23 21.24
C ASP A 271 -4.14 1.85 21.49
N LEU A 272 -4.36 0.88 20.59
CA LEU A 272 -3.66 -0.42 20.56
C LEU A 272 -2.25 -0.34 19.93
N GLY A 273 -1.73 0.86 19.65
CA GLY A 273 -0.41 1.05 19.04
C GLY A 273 -0.33 0.75 17.53
N LEU A 274 -1.45 0.42 16.88
CA LEU A 274 -1.49 0.10 15.45
C LEU A 274 -1.39 1.37 14.60
N THR A 275 -0.17 1.76 14.24
CA THR A 275 0.13 2.93 13.41
C THR A 275 -0.11 2.70 11.91
N VAL A 276 -0.65 1.56 11.49
CA VAL A 276 -0.98 1.21 10.10
C VAL A 276 -2.43 1.54 9.77
N CYS A 277 -2.71 2.04 8.57
CA CYS A 277 -4.07 2.29 8.07
C CYS A 277 -4.84 0.97 7.82
N PRO A 278 -5.99 0.72 8.49
CA PRO A 278 -6.71 -0.55 8.35
C PRO A 278 -7.14 -0.92 6.93
N LYS A 279 -7.38 0.08 6.06
CA LYS A 279 -7.94 -0.11 4.70
C LYS A 279 -6.90 -0.04 3.58
N THR A 280 -5.77 0.66 3.78
CA THR A 280 -4.73 0.82 2.75
C THR A 280 -3.43 0.09 3.07
N ARG A 281 -3.31 -0.54 4.26
CA ARG A 281 -2.09 -1.18 4.79
C ARG A 281 -0.86 -0.27 4.91
N GLN A 282 -1.00 1.03 4.61
CA GLN A 282 0.08 2.02 4.70
C GLN A 282 0.24 2.57 6.12
N THR A 283 1.48 2.72 6.56
CA THR A 283 1.83 3.39 7.82
C THR A 283 1.34 4.84 7.84
N LEU A 284 0.67 5.23 8.93
CA LEU A 284 0.14 6.55 9.16
C LEU A 284 1.27 7.49 9.59
N GLY A 285 1.58 8.50 8.77
CA GLY A 285 2.59 9.52 9.11
C GLY A 285 2.27 10.37 10.35
N HIS A 286 1.04 10.29 10.88
CA HIS A 286 0.67 10.79 12.20
C HIS A 286 -0.60 10.10 12.73
N THR A 287 -0.76 10.06 14.06
CA THR A 287 -1.94 9.51 14.75
C THR A 287 -3.10 10.50 14.91
N ASN A 288 -2.97 11.75 14.44
CA ASN A 288 -4.02 12.78 14.55
C ASN A 288 -5.30 12.36 13.80
N LEU A 289 -6.44 12.47 14.48
CA LEU A 289 -7.79 12.24 13.94
C LEU A 289 -8.46 13.58 13.61
N ILE A 290 -8.78 13.81 12.33
CA ILE A 290 -9.35 15.09 11.84
C ILE A 290 -10.86 14.92 11.57
N PRO A 291 -11.78 15.63 12.25
CA PRO A 291 -13.22 15.50 12.00
C PRO A 291 -13.64 15.78 10.55
N ASN A 292 -14.35 14.84 9.93
CA ASN A 292 -14.84 14.94 8.56
C ASN A 292 -16.28 15.47 8.53
N TYR A 293 -16.42 16.78 8.79
CA TYR A 293 -17.72 17.45 8.80
C TYR A 293 -18.47 17.32 7.45
N THR A 294 -17.76 17.23 6.33
CA THR A 294 -18.36 17.04 4.99
C THR A 294 -19.04 15.69 4.87
N VAL A 295 -18.35 14.59 5.22
CA VAL A 295 -18.97 13.25 5.22
C VAL A 295 -20.08 13.16 6.26
N LYS A 296 -19.91 13.79 7.44
CA LYS A 296 -20.96 13.84 8.47
C LYS A 296 -22.26 14.50 7.96
N ALA A 297 -22.14 15.60 7.22
CA ALA A 297 -23.30 16.28 6.62
C ALA A 297 -23.93 15.49 5.46
N LEU A 298 -23.12 14.83 4.63
CA LEU A 298 -23.61 13.97 3.55
C LEU A 298 -24.39 12.75 4.09
N ILE A 299 -23.88 12.13 5.15
CA ILE A 299 -24.56 11.02 5.83
C ILE A 299 -25.88 11.48 6.45
N ALA A 300 -25.90 12.62 7.16
CA ALA A 300 -27.13 13.16 7.74
C ALA A 300 -28.22 13.42 6.68
N ASN A 301 -27.86 14.13 5.59
CA ASN A 301 -28.77 14.40 4.48
C ASN A 301 -29.27 13.11 3.79
N TRP A 302 -28.40 12.11 3.61
CA TRP A 302 -28.81 10.81 3.09
C TRP A 302 -29.76 10.07 4.04
N CYS A 303 -29.51 10.10 5.36
CA CYS A 303 -30.39 9.53 6.36
C CYS A 303 -31.79 10.16 6.36
N GLU A 304 -31.85 11.50 6.35
CA GLU A 304 -33.09 12.28 6.24
C GLU A 304 -33.85 11.93 4.94
N SER A 305 -33.16 11.97 3.80
CA SER A 305 -33.75 11.69 2.48
C SER A 305 -34.31 10.26 2.33
N ASN A 306 -33.75 9.28 3.06
CA ASN A 306 -34.13 7.87 2.96
C ASN A 306 -34.87 7.34 4.20
N ASN A 307 -35.28 8.21 5.14
CA ASN A 307 -35.91 7.86 6.42
C ASN A 307 -35.11 6.87 7.29
N VAL A 308 -33.79 6.80 7.10
CA VAL A 308 -32.89 5.94 7.90
C VAL A 308 -32.53 6.68 9.18
N ARG A 309 -32.81 6.08 10.34
CA ARG A 309 -32.39 6.63 11.63
C ARG A 309 -30.88 6.46 11.80
N LEU A 310 -30.18 7.56 12.10
CA LEU A 310 -28.78 7.52 12.53
C LEU A 310 -28.63 6.61 13.77
N PRO A 311 -27.59 5.75 13.83
CA PRO A 311 -27.27 5.02 15.04
C PRO A 311 -26.99 5.95 16.22
N ASP A 312 -27.41 5.52 17.41
CA ASP A 312 -27.10 6.19 18.67
C ASP A 312 -25.60 5.98 18.99
N PRO A 313 -24.79 7.05 19.16
CA PRO A 313 -23.35 6.94 19.39
C PRO A 313 -22.99 6.25 20.73
N MET A 314 -23.94 6.08 21.66
CA MET A 314 -23.75 5.28 22.88
C MET A 314 -24.00 3.78 22.65
N LYS A 315 -24.68 3.39 21.55
CA LYS A 315 -24.98 1.99 21.21
C LYS A 315 -23.91 1.33 20.34
N THR A 316 -23.22 2.09 19.50
CA THR A 316 -22.09 1.60 18.69
C THR A 316 -20.87 1.17 19.51
N LEU A 317 -20.80 1.51 20.80
CA LEU A 317 -19.81 1.02 21.76
C LEU A 317 -20.24 -0.24 22.54
N SER A 318 -21.55 -0.47 22.67
CA SER A 318 -22.12 -1.57 23.46
C SER A 318 -22.62 -2.75 22.62
N LEU A 319 -22.57 -2.63 21.29
CA LEU A 319 -22.86 -3.70 20.34
C LEU A 319 -21.62 -4.10 19.54
N ASN A 320 -20.79 -4.96 20.16
CA ASN A 320 -20.05 -6.00 19.44
C ASN A 320 -20.79 -7.35 19.60
N PRO A 321 -21.97 -7.56 18.98
CA PRO A 321 -22.41 -8.93 18.75
C PRO A 321 -21.36 -9.61 17.85
N PRO A 322 -21.06 -10.91 18.03
CA PRO A 322 -20.22 -11.63 17.08
C PRO A 322 -20.82 -11.46 15.69
N SER A 323 -20.01 -11.06 14.72
CA SER A 323 -20.52 -10.87 13.35
C SER A 323 -20.92 -12.24 12.80
N PRO A 324 -22.16 -12.44 12.31
CA PRO A 324 -22.66 -13.76 11.95
C PRO A 324 -22.06 -14.24 10.61
N LEU A 325 -20.79 -14.66 10.66
CA LEU A 325 -20.15 -15.61 9.74
C LEU A 325 -20.77 -17.02 9.87
N LEU A 326 -21.59 -17.23 10.91
CA LEU A 326 -21.82 -18.50 11.62
C LEU A 326 -23.30 -18.88 11.73
N VAL A 327 -24.09 -18.62 10.69
CA VAL A 327 -25.38 -19.33 10.54
C VAL A 327 -25.11 -20.56 9.69
N HIS A 328 -25.03 -21.74 10.32
CA HIS A 328 -25.20 -22.99 9.60
C HIS A 328 -26.61 -22.99 8.99
N GLY A 329 -26.70 -23.19 7.67
CA GLY A 329 -27.97 -23.31 6.96
C GLY A 329 -28.61 -24.67 7.23
N ASP A 330 -29.24 -24.82 8.40
CA ASP A 330 -29.95 -26.05 8.72
C ASP A 330 -31.11 -26.26 7.73
N SER A 331 -31.15 -27.46 7.15
CA SER A 331 -31.94 -27.75 5.95
C SER A 331 -33.34 -28.19 6.34
N GLY A 332 -34.15 -27.21 6.77
CA GLY A 332 -35.56 -27.36 7.16
C GLY A 332 -36.43 -27.92 6.04
N VAL A 333 -36.51 -29.25 5.99
CA VAL A 333 -37.24 -30.08 5.00
C VAL A 333 -38.66 -29.55 4.73
N GLN A 334 -38.98 -29.37 3.44
CA GLN A 334 -40.37 -29.23 2.99
C GLN A 334 -41.19 -30.45 3.42
N ARG A 335 -42.32 -30.22 4.08
CA ARG A 335 -43.39 -31.23 4.15
C ARG A 335 -44.74 -30.54 4.10
N ASP A 336 -45.51 -30.88 3.08
CA ASP A 336 -46.77 -30.22 2.76
C ASP A 336 -47.85 -30.43 3.82
N SER A 337 -48.73 -29.44 3.96
CA SER A 337 -50.07 -29.59 4.54
C SER A 337 -50.97 -28.49 3.95
N HIS A 338 -51.98 -28.91 3.21
CA HIS A 338 -52.85 -28.02 2.43
C HIS A 338 -53.91 -27.28 3.29
N SER A 339 -54.71 -26.47 2.59
CA SER A 339 -56.06 -25.94 2.91
C SER A 339 -56.22 -24.63 3.72
N SER A 340 -56.17 -23.52 2.99
CA SER A 340 -57.17 -22.43 3.09
C SER A 340 -58.55 -22.88 2.51
N PRO A 341 -59.68 -22.10 2.56
CA PRO A 341 -59.85 -20.72 3.05
C PRO A 341 -61.16 -20.40 3.85
N GLN A 342 -61.32 -19.13 4.25
CA GLN A 342 -62.58 -18.34 4.33
C GLN A 342 -63.82 -18.85 5.13
N SER A 343 -64.15 -18.14 6.22
CA SER A 343 -65.44 -17.41 6.43
C SER A 343 -65.47 -16.76 7.84
N ARG A 344 -66.32 -15.80 8.24
CA ARG A 344 -67.05 -14.65 7.66
C ARG A 344 -68.22 -14.32 8.63
N ALA A 345 -68.01 -13.45 9.62
CA ALA A 345 -69.02 -12.80 10.48
C ALA A 345 -68.33 -11.62 11.20
N GLN A 346 -68.83 -10.38 11.21
CA GLN A 346 -69.95 -9.82 12.01
C GLN A 346 -69.73 -9.89 13.54
N THR A 347 -69.99 -8.87 14.37
CA THR A 347 -70.39 -7.44 14.20
C THR A 347 -70.07 -6.68 15.51
N MET A 348 -70.12 -5.34 15.51
CA MET A 348 -70.04 -4.37 16.64
C MET A 348 -70.42 -4.89 18.05
N SER A 349 -69.71 -4.43 19.11
CA SER A 349 -70.26 -3.53 20.15
C SER A 349 -69.25 -3.08 21.25
N SER A 350 -69.35 -1.81 21.62
CA SER A 350 -69.01 -1.07 22.87
C SER A 350 -68.18 -1.68 24.03
N ASP A 351 -67.28 -0.84 24.56
CA ASP A 351 -66.88 -0.62 25.97
C ASP A 351 -66.55 -1.82 26.88
N SER A 352 -65.34 -1.92 27.44
CA SER A 352 -64.98 -1.14 28.64
C SER A 352 -63.49 -1.28 29.06
N ARG A 353 -63.06 -0.47 30.04
CA ARG A 353 -61.76 -0.48 30.75
C ARG A 353 -62.04 -0.19 32.25
N PRO A 354 -61.10 -0.44 33.20
CA PRO A 354 -59.90 -1.30 33.18
C PRO A 354 -59.80 -2.20 34.46
N THR A 355 -58.60 -2.77 34.73
CA THR A 355 -57.92 -3.00 36.05
C THR A 355 -57.36 -4.42 36.27
N CYS A 356 -56.29 -4.48 37.09
CA CYS A 356 -55.66 -5.65 37.75
C CYS A 356 -55.09 -6.78 36.86
N SER A 357 -53.89 -7.35 37.04
CA SER A 357 -52.91 -7.49 38.13
C SER A 357 -53.31 -8.44 39.29
N LEU A 358 -52.58 -9.55 39.50
CA LEU A 358 -51.56 -9.70 40.57
C LEU A 358 -51.21 -11.20 40.86
N GLY A 359 -49.93 -11.51 41.09
CA GLY A 359 -49.49 -12.69 41.87
C GLY A 359 -48.76 -13.81 41.10
N LYS A 360 -47.95 -14.66 41.76
CA LYS A 360 -47.62 -14.74 43.20
C LYS A 360 -46.40 -15.65 43.51
N ASN A 361 -45.65 -15.30 44.58
CA ASN A 361 -44.77 -16.16 45.43
C ASN A 361 -43.47 -16.73 44.78
N ILE A 362 -42.42 -17.21 45.48
CA ILE A 362 -42.15 -17.51 46.93
C ILE A 362 -40.78 -16.89 47.40
N THR A 363 -40.66 -16.68 48.72
CA THR A 363 -39.50 -16.31 49.59
C THR A 363 -38.22 -17.18 49.44
N VAL A 364 -37.03 -16.86 50.02
CA VAL A 364 -36.63 -17.01 51.45
C VAL A 364 -35.29 -16.27 51.78
N LEU A 365 -35.23 -15.57 52.94
CA LEU A 365 -34.12 -15.17 53.87
C LEU A 365 -32.62 -14.99 53.41
N ASN A 366 -31.79 -14.13 54.04
CA ASN A 366 -31.92 -13.34 55.28
C ASN A 366 -31.04 -12.04 55.35
N GLY A 367 -31.51 -11.02 56.12
CA GLY A 367 -30.72 -9.85 56.59
C GLY A 367 -30.63 -8.62 55.65
N ILE A 368 -29.90 -7.51 55.92
CA ILE A 368 -29.48 -6.73 57.13
C ILE A 368 -28.39 -5.71 56.66
N HIS A 369 -28.22 -4.45 57.10
CA HIS A 369 -28.99 -3.47 57.92
C HIS A 369 -29.85 -2.56 56.98
N GLN A 370 -30.54 -1.43 57.29
CA GLN A 370 -30.46 -0.28 58.24
C GLN A 370 -29.37 0.80 57.92
N GLU A 371 -29.65 2.12 57.93
CA GLU A 371 -30.92 2.85 58.14
C GLU A 371 -30.90 4.31 57.61
N GLY A 372 -32.05 4.83 57.16
CA GLY A 372 -32.40 6.28 57.13
C GLY A 372 -31.75 7.20 56.07
N THR A 373 -32.32 8.37 55.70
CA THR A 373 -33.70 8.88 55.87
C THR A 373 -34.01 9.89 54.73
N SER A 374 -35.27 9.97 54.32
CA SER A 374 -35.81 10.83 53.24
C SER A 374 -36.29 12.22 53.79
N PRO A 375 -37.17 13.00 53.10
CA PRO A 375 -37.10 13.71 51.81
C PRO A 375 -37.41 15.25 52.05
N PRO A 376 -38.29 16.04 51.36
CA PRO A 376 -38.91 15.98 50.01
C PRO A 376 -39.15 17.32 49.24
N HIS A 377 -39.74 17.19 48.02
CA HIS A 377 -40.77 18.09 47.40
C HIS A 377 -40.37 19.51 46.90
N PHE A 378 -41.12 20.21 46.00
CA PHE A 378 -42.39 19.92 45.27
C PHE A 378 -42.45 20.60 43.85
N THR A 379 -43.53 20.33 43.10
CA THR A 379 -44.11 20.96 41.86
C THR A 379 -43.52 22.29 41.32
N SER A 380 -43.32 22.53 40.00
CA SER A 380 -44.14 22.35 38.77
C SER A 380 -45.05 23.55 38.39
N THR A 381 -44.94 24.01 37.12
CA THR A 381 -45.91 24.83 36.32
C THR A 381 -46.30 26.24 36.84
N SER A 382 -46.68 27.25 36.04
CA SER A 382 -46.45 27.59 34.60
C SER A 382 -46.92 29.05 34.35
N ASN A 383 -46.41 29.72 33.29
CA ASN A 383 -46.94 30.94 32.61
C ASN A 383 -47.35 32.19 33.44
N GLY A 384 -46.84 33.40 33.11
CA GLY A 384 -47.46 34.65 33.61
C GLY A 384 -46.66 35.96 33.53
N SER A 385 -46.51 36.51 32.33
CA SER A 385 -45.93 37.82 31.94
C SER A 385 -45.77 38.96 32.97
N MET A 386 -44.53 39.46 33.04
CA MET A 386 -44.10 40.86 33.24
C MET A 386 -42.68 40.98 32.64
N SER A 387 -42.19 42.09 32.05
CA SER A 387 -42.75 43.36 31.53
C SER A 387 -41.73 43.90 30.48
N GLY A 388 -41.78 45.08 29.85
CA GLY A 388 -42.69 46.23 29.89
C GLY A 388 -41.96 47.53 29.48
N VAL A 389 -42.66 48.48 28.84
CA VAL A 389 -42.26 49.90 28.57
C VAL A 389 -41.03 50.17 27.65
N THR A 390 -41.32 50.79 26.49
CA THR A 390 -40.54 51.72 25.62
C THR A 390 -38.99 51.73 25.66
N GLY A 391 -38.26 51.80 24.53
CA GLY A 391 -38.47 52.75 23.43
C GLY A 391 -38.77 52.18 22.04
N ASN A 392 -39.53 52.95 21.24
CA ASN A 392 -40.06 52.54 19.93
C ASN A 392 -39.09 52.86 18.78
N GLY A 393 -39.19 52.15 17.64
CA GLY A 393 -38.29 52.37 16.49
C GLY A 393 -38.78 52.02 15.07
N LEU A 394 -39.67 51.02 14.88
CA LEU A 394 -40.11 50.49 13.57
C LEU A 394 -38.98 49.82 12.72
N GLY A 395 -39.24 48.88 11.81
CA GLY A 395 -40.48 48.14 11.55
C GLY A 395 -40.46 47.31 10.25
N LEU A 396 -40.50 45.98 10.39
CA LEU A 396 -41.02 44.93 9.47
C LEU A 396 -40.48 44.72 8.03
N ASP A 397 -40.48 43.43 7.67
CA ASP A 397 -40.78 42.76 6.39
C ASP A 397 -39.95 42.94 5.10
N ILE A 398 -39.13 41.90 4.85
CA ILE A 398 -39.12 41.04 3.64
C ILE A 398 -39.92 41.54 2.41
N ALA A 399 -39.21 41.96 1.34
CA ALA A 399 -39.61 41.66 -0.05
C ALA A 399 -38.51 41.90 -1.13
N ARG A 400 -37.97 40.80 -1.68
CA ARG A 400 -37.66 40.53 -3.12
C ARG A 400 -36.71 41.44 -3.96
N ILE A 401 -36.20 40.82 -5.04
CA ILE A 401 -35.62 41.39 -6.27
C ILE A 401 -34.17 41.94 -6.18
N SER A 402 -33.23 41.01 -6.33
CA SER A 402 -32.37 40.87 -7.52
C SER A 402 -31.74 42.09 -8.23
N VAL A 403 -30.40 42.02 -8.33
CA VAL A 403 -29.59 42.05 -9.57
C VAL A 403 -29.01 43.38 -10.10
N ASN A 404 -27.69 43.31 -10.37
CA ASN A 404 -26.82 44.12 -11.24
C ASN A 404 -26.33 45.52 -10.82
N ASN A 405 -24.99 45.68 -10.97
CA ASN A 405 -24.21 46.77 -11.60
C ASN A 405 -24.41 48.23 -11.10
N ALA A 406 -23.39 49.08 -10.99
CA ALA A 406 -22.02 49.03 -11.55
C ALA A 406 -21.01 49.77 -10.65
N GLU A 407 -19.72 49.55 -10.87
CA GLU A 407 -18.67 50.48 -10.40
C GLU A 407 -18.55 51.65 -11.39
N ASP A 408 -18.46 52.90 -10.90
CA ASP A 408 -18.13 54.06 -11.74
C ASP A 408 -17.22 55.07 -11.01
N ARG A 409 -16.08 55.35 -11.65
CA ARG A 409 -15.23 56.57 -11.62
C ARG A 409 -14.64 57.15 -10.31
N SER A 410 -13.30 57.20 -10.36
CA SER A 410 -12.43 58.37 -10.03
C SER A 410 -12.30 58.76 -8.55
N SER A 411 -11.27 59.48 -8.08
CA SER A 411 -10.22 60.35 -8.68
C SER A 411 -8.92 60.28 -7.83
N THR A 412 -7.79 60.99 -8.00
CA THR A 412 -7.42 62.18 -8.79
C THR A 412 -6.02 62.03 -9.46
N GLU A 413 -5.00 62.85 -9.12
CA GLU A 413 -3.73 62.98 -9.86
C GLU A 413 -2.53 63.40 -8.99
N GLN A 414 -1.32 62.99 -9.41
CA GLN A 414 -0.05 63.76 -9.55
C GLN A 414 0.99 62.76 -10.11
N ARG A 415 1.62 62.90 -11.30
CA ARG A 415 2.39 64.00 -11.95
C ARG A 415 3.63 64.37 -11.13
N ASP A 416 4.84 64.51 -11.69
CA ASP A 416 5.28 64.73 -13.09
C ASP A 416 6.41 63.74 -13.55
N ARG A 417 6.50 63.38 -14.85
CA ARG A 417 7.51 63.76 -15.89
C ARG A 417 8.96 63.26 -15.67
N ASP A 418 9.77 62.99 -16.70
CA ASP A 418 9.75 63.49 -18.09
C ASP A 418 10.24 62.48 -19.16
N SER A 419 10.02 62.83 -20.44
CA SER A 419 10.63 62.45 -21.75
C SER A 419 11.73 61.36 -21.82
N GLY A 420 11.92 60.57 -22.88
CA GLY A 420 11.45 60.53 -24.30
C GLY A 420 12.47 59.67 -25.10
N SER A 421 12.28 59.11 -26.30
CA SER A 421 11.32 59.32 -27.39
C SER A 421 11.30 58.07 -28.32
N GLN A 422 10.30 57.89 -29.19
CA GLN A 422 10.45 57.10 -30.44
C GLN A 422 10.98 58.00 -31.58
N PRO A 423 11.47 57.42 -32.70
CA PRO A 423 10.54 57.18 -33.81
C PRO A 423 10.71 55.82 -34.51
N SER A 424 9.70 55.45 -35.30
CA SER A 424 9.80 54.41 -36.34
C SER A 424 10.22 55.02 -37.68
N VAL A 425 10.84 54.20 -38.56
CA VAL A 425 10.80 54.25 -40.05
C VAL A 425 11.84 53.27 -40.62
N SER A 426 11.45 52.55 -41.68
CA SER A 426 12.37 51.87 -42.61
C SER A 426 12.28 52.59 -43.97
N PRO A 427 13.38 52.78 -44.72
CA PRO A 427 13.58 51.86 -45.87
C PRO A 427 15.04 51.65 -46.39
N SER A 428 15.19 50.58 -47.18
CA SER A 428 16.02 50.46 -48.41
C SER A 428 17.57 50.63 -48.43
N ARG A 429 18.23 49.47 -48.62
CA ARG A 429 18.97 49.05 -49.85
C ARG A 429 20.21 49.84 -50.34
N ARG A 430 21.35 49.13 -50.42
CA ARG A 430 22.30 48.99 -51.57
C ARG A 430 23.10 47.67 -51.35
N GLU A 431 23.27 46.74 -52.32
CA GLU A 431 23.89 46.77 -53.67
C GLU A 431 25.44 46.74 -53.63
N LEU A 432 26.14 46.11 -54.59
CA LEU A 432 25.69 45.38 -55.80
C LEU A 432 25.68 43.83 -55.51
N SER A 433 26.13 42.83 -56.29
CA SER A 433 26.56 42.58 -57.70
C SER A 433 26.78 41.07 -57.90
N ASN A 434 26.71 40.43 -59.09
CA ASN A 434 25.85 40.59 -60.28
C ASN A 434 25.99 39.33 -61.19
N ALA A 435 25.04 39.11 -62.11
CA ALA A 435 24.99 38.07 -63.16
C ALA A 435 24.82 36.59 -62.71
N GLY A 436 24.14 35.71 -63.47
CA GLY A 436 23.28 36.00 -64.62
C GLY A 436 22.88 34.76 -65.46
N GLN A 437 21.70 34.86 -66.11
CA GLN A 437 21.12 33.94 -67.11
C GLN A 437 20.64 32.54 -66.63
N SER A 438 19.82 31.78 -67.39
CA SER A 438 18.62 32.07 -68.22
C SER A 438 18.07 30.74 -68.82
N SER A 439 16.82 30.73 -69.31
CA SER A 439 16.10 29.66 -70.05
C SER A 439 15.86 28.32 -69.30
N GLN A 440 14.73 27.60 -69.36
CA GLN A 440 13.52 27.47 -70.22
C GLN A 440 13.48 26.21 -71.10
N ASN A 441 12.23 25.77 -71.39
CA ASN A 441 11.78 24.69 -72.30
C ASN A 441 11.78 23.27 -71.66
N HIS A 442 10.62 22.63 -71.40
CA HIS A 442 9.66 21.93 -72.30
C HIS A 442 10.07 20.46 -72.57
N THR A 443 9.22 19.41 -72.61
CA THR A 443 7.73 19.31 -72.70
C THR A 443 7.19 17.90 -72.30
N ARG A 444 5.86 17.79 -71.98
CA ARG A 444 4.80 16.80 -72.40
C ARG A 444 5.18 15.35 -72.85
N SER A 445 4.40 14.25 -72.67
CA SER A 445 3.03 13.94 -72.12
C SER A 445 2.98 12.46 -71.60
N ALA A 446 2.03 12.01 -70.75
CA ALA A 446 0.71 11.33 -71.04
C ALA A 446 0.77 10.10 -72.00
N SER A 447 0.09 8.95 -71.87
CA SER A 447 -1.09 8.39 -71.12
C SER A 447 -0.99 6.83 -71.13
N ALA A 448 -1.82 5.91 -70.60
CA ALA A 448 -2.84 5.71 -69.53
C ALA A 448 -3.57 4.34 -69.84
N SER A 449 -4.19 3.65 -68.85
CA SER A 449 -5.11 2.46 -68.98
C SER A 449 -4.53 1.11 -69.52
N SER A 450 -5.04 -0.11 -69.22
CA SER A 450 -6.16 -0.58 -68.34
C SER A 450 -6.14 -2.12 -68.07
N MET A 451 -6.72 -2.56 -66.93
CA MET A 451 -7.57 -3.77 -66.58
C MET A 451 -7.75 -5.00 -67.54
N PRO A 452 -8.29 -6.19 -67.12
CA PRO A 452 -8.73 -6.68 -65.77
C PRO A 452 -8.45 -8.18 -65.35
N SER A 453 -8.65 -8.46 -64.04
CA SER A 453 -9.32 -9.60 -63.33
C SER A 453 -9.11 -11.14 -63.56
N ASN A 454 -9.39 -11.86 -62.43
CA ASN A 454 -9.79 -13.28 -62.18
C ASN A 454 -8.70 -14.29 -61.72
N SER A 455 -9.01 -15.34 -60.93
CA SER A 455 -10.01 -15.59 -59.86
C SER A 455 -9.70 -16.94 -59.15
N ASP A 456 -10.38 -17.20 -58.01
CA ASP A 456 -10.66 -18.52 -57.41
C ASP A 456 -9.64 -19.27 -56.51
N SER A 457 -10.20 -19.73 -55.38
CA SER A 457 -9.75 -20.79 -54.45
C SER A 457 -10.85 -21.91 -54.48
N PRO A 458 -10.93 -22.94 -53.60
CA PRO A 458 -10.06 -23.39 -52.48
C PRO A 458 -9.90 -24.95 -52.37
N ARG A 459 -9.42 -25.42 -51.18
CA ARG A 459 -9.98 -26.53 -50.36
C ARG A 459 -9.27 -27.91 -50.34
N GLY A 460 -9.20 -28.50 -49.13
CA GLY A 460 -8.70 -29.87 -48.82
C GLY A 460 -7.22 -29.87 -48.39
N ALA A 461 -6.76 -30.22 -47.18
CA ALA A 461 -7.23 -31.00 -46.02
C ALA A 461 -6.86 -32.51 -46.03
N ASN A 462 -6.39 -33.00 -44.87
CA ASN A 462 -5.97 -34.38 -44.52
C ASN A 462 -4.67 -34.88 -45.19
N GLU A 463 -3.81 -35.74 -44.62
CA GLU A 463 -3.62 -36.24 -43.23
C GLU A 463 -2.22 -36.89 -43.09
N ASP A 464 -1.67 -36.90 -41.85
CA ASP A 464 -0.74 -37.88 -41.25
C ASP A 464 0.65 -38.30 -41.84
N ALA A 465 1.42 -38.93 -40.92
CA ALA A 465 2.46 -39.96 -41.12
C ALA A 465 3.90 -39.57 -41.58
N ASN A 466 4.68 -39.04 -40.62
CA ASN A 466 5.80 -39.74 -39.93
C ASN A 466 7.05 -40.30 -40.70
N GLU A 467 8.11 -40.55 -39.90
CA GLU A 467 9.33 -41.35 -40.14
C GLU A 467 10.49 -40.80 -41.00
N THR A 468 11.56 -40.40 -40.27
CA THR A 468 12.97 -40.84 -40.40
C THR A 468 13.37 -41.72 -41.62
N ALA A 469 14.56 -41.58 -42.23
CA ALA A 469 15.84 -41.70 -41.51
C ALA A 469 17.12 -41.31 -42.32
N VAL A 470 18.13 -40.83 -41.57
CA VAL A 470 19.59 -41.16 -41.66
C VAL A 470 20.38 -41.01 -43.00
N GLY A 471 21.40 -40.15 -42.93
CA GLY A 471 22.76 -40.45 -43.42
C GLY A 471 23.22 -39.79 -44.74
N SER A 472 24.52 -39.61 -45.00
CA SER A 472 25.70 -39.65 -44.10
C SER A 472 26.96 -39.11 -44.82
N ASN A 473 28.06 -38.89 -44.07
CA ASN A 473 29.47 -38.91 -44.51
C ASN A 473 30.01 -37.74 -45.38
N HIS A 474 31.31 -37.33 -45.32
CA HIS A 474 32.36 -37.37 -44.28
C HIS A 474 33.60 -36.54 -44.75
N LEU A 475 34.71 -36.59 -43.96
CA LEU A 475 36.11 -36.16 -44.27
C LEU A 475 36.42 -34.63 -44.20
N THR A 476 37.59 -34.10 -43.77
CA THR A 476 38.73 -34.44 -42.84
C THR A 476 39.65 -33.16 -42.77
N THR A 477 40.80 -32.98 -42.09
CA THR A 477 41.80 -33.83 -41.37
C THR A 477 42.69 -32.97 -40.42
N TYR A 478 43.36 -33.60 -39.44
CA TYR A 478 44.57 -33.16 -38.67
C TYR A 478 44.54 -31.88 -37.80
N GLY A 479 45.12 -31.87 -36.59
CA GLY A 479 45.65 -32.99 -35.78
C GLY A 479 46.59 -32.58 -34.61
N SER A 480 46.61 -33.38 -33.53
CA SER A 480 47.58 -33.49 -32.40
C SER A 480 47.99 -32.21 -31.62
N ASP A 481 48.03 -32.14 -30.28
CA ASP A 481 47.67 -33.05 -29.15
C ASP A 481 47.62 -32.17 -27.86
N GLY A 482 47.24 -32.60 -26.64
CA GLY A 482 46.96 -33.93 -26.06
C GLY A 482 47.95 -34.23 -24.90
N SER A 483 47.56 -34.79 -23.74
CA SER A 483 46.25 -35.16 -23.19
C SER A 483 46.31 -35.31 -21.64
N GLY A 484 45.17 -35.49 -20.95
CA GLY A 484 45.09 -35.74 -19.50
C GLY A 484 43.64 -35.83 -18.96
N ASP A 485 43.22 -37.00 -18.49
CA ASP A 485 41.83 -37.31 -18.10
C ASP A 485 41.41 -36.73 -16.72
N VAL A 486 40.13 -36.34 -16.56
CA VAL A 486 39.04 -37.22 -16.05
C VAL A 486 37.69 -36.46 -16.03
N ARG A 487 36.79 -36.89 -16.92
CA ARG A 487 35.32 -36.98 -16.82
C ARG A 487 34.54 -36.02 -15.89
N ALA A 488 33.85 -35.05 -16.50
CA ALA A 488 32.64 -34.40 -15.95
C ALA A 488 31.62 -34.15 -17.10
N GLU A 489 30.32 -34.23 -16.80
CA GLU A 489 29.23 -33.97 -17.78
C GLU A 489 28.75 -32.50 -17.76
N PRO A 490 28.06 -32.02 -18.82
CA PRO A 490 28.14 -30.61 -19.20
C PRO A 490 27.17 -29.66 -18.50
N HIS A 491 27.63 -28.43 -18.25
CA HIS A 491 26.81 -27.31 -17.81
C HIS A 491 26.06 -26.63 -18.96
N ALA A 492 24.77 -26.37 -18.71
CA ALA A 492 24.03 -25.14 -18.98
C ALA A 492 24.35 -24.31 -20.25
N ALA A 493 23.38 -24.24 -21.16
CA ALA A 493 23.22 -23.09 -22.03
C ALA A 493 22.70 -21.88 -21.23
N ALA A 494 23.22 -20.68 -21.51
CA ALA A 494 22.86 -19.46 -20.77
C ALA A 494 21.52 -18.87 -21.22
N SER A 495 20.77 -18.29 -20.29
CA SER A 495 19.66 -17.36 -20.56
C SER A 495 19.75 -16.20 -19.56
N SER A 496 19.83 -14.98 -20.08
CA SER A 496 20.17 -13.78 -19.28
C SER A 496 18.92 -13.08 -18.77
N THR A 497 18.57 -13.29 -17.50
CA THR A 497 17.38 -12.66 -16.88
C THR A 497 17.69 -11.23 -16.44
N ILE A 498 17.18 -10.24 -17.18
CA ILE A 498 17.32 -8.81 -16.85
C ILE A 498 16.35 -8.44 -15.73
N LEU A 499 16.89 -8.01 -14.58
CA LEU A 499 16.08 -7.53 -13.45
C LEU A 499 15.81 -6.02 -13.55
N GLN A 500 14.57 -5.65 -13.90
CA GLN A 500 14.02 -4.33 -13.61
C GLN A 500 13.26 -4.38 -12.27
N ARG A 501 13.46 -3.38 -11.39
CA ARG A 501 12.67 -3.21 -10.17
C ARG A 501 12.38 -1.73 -9.94
N ASP A 502 11.11 -1.41 -9.71
CA ASP A 502 10.59 -0.05 -9.80
C ASP A 502 10.10 0.48 -8.43
N PRO A 503 10.64 1.61 -7.90
CA PRO A 503 10.08 2.26 -6.73
C PRO A 503 8.93 3.22 -7.11
N GLU A 504 7.70 2.93 -6.67
CA GLU A 504 6.57 3.88 -6.74
C GLU A 504 6.61 4.86 -5.55
N PHE A 505 6.64 6.17 -5.82
CA PHE A 505 6.40 7.23 -4.82
C PHE A 505 5.00 7.86 -5.02
N PRO A 506 4.20 8.05 -3.94
CA PRO A 506 2.86 8.63 -4.04
C PRO A 506 2.87 10.18 -4.16
N PRO A 507 1.90 10.81 -4.85
CA PRO A 507 1.97 12.24 -5.16
C PRO A 507 1.12 13.20 -4.29
N ARG A 508 1.82 14.21 -3.73
CA ARG A 508 1.34 15.58 -3.35
C ARG A 508 0.38 15.75 -2.16
N SER A 509 0.73 16.72 -1.31
CA SER A 509 -0.22 17.70 -0.77
C SER A 509 0.27 19.13 -1.06
N ARG A 510 -0.62 20.13 -1.07
CA ARG A 510 -0.31 21.54 -1.34
C ARG A 510 -0.21 22.33 -0.04
N SER A 511 0.81 23.15 0.11
CA SER A 511 0.98 24.04 1.27
C SER A 511 -0.08 25.15 1.31
N GLN A 512 -0.60 25.41 2.51
CA GLN A 512 -1.08 26.74 2.91
C GLN A 512 -0.27 27.19 4.12
N THR A 513 0.41 28.34 4.01
CA THR A 513 1.30 28.87 5.04
C THR A 513 0.67 30.07 5.73
N ILE A 514 0.30 29.91 7.01
CA ILE A 514 0.00 31.04 7.91
C ILE A 514 1.07 31.06 9.01
N ARG A 515 1.99 32.03 8.92
CA ARG A 515 2.96 32.30 10.00
C ARG A 515 2.24 32.88 11.21
N ARG A 516 2.46 32.30 12.40
CA ARG A 516 2.41 33.03 13.68
C ARG A 516 3.68 32.72 14.49
N ARG A 517 4.15 33.71 15.24
CA ARG A 517 5.36 33.60 16.08
C ARG A 517 5.07 32.80 17.36
N PRO A 518 6.07 32.15 17.97
CA PRO A 518 5.94 31.55 19.29
C PRO A 518 5.80 32.63 20.38
N SER A 519 5.27 32.24 21.55
CA SER A 519 5.29 33.03 22.78
C SER A 519 5.33 32.05 23.97
N ASP A 520 6.18 32.33 24.94
CA ASP A 520 6.51 31.39 26.02
C ASP A 520 5.36 31.11 26.98
N ARG A 521 5.22 29.85 27.40
CA ARG A 521 4.86 29.54 28.81
C ARG A 521 5.16 28.11 29.26
N HIS A 522 6.23 28.01 30.06
CA HIS A 522 6.33 27.24 31.31
C HIS A 522 6.08 25.71 31.30
N ILE A 523 7.19 24.99 31.47
CA ILE A 523 7.30 23.57 31.85
C ILE A 523 7.03 23.39 33.35
N PRO A 524 6.37 22.31 33.78
CA PRO A 524 6.64 21.64 35.06
C PRO A 524 7.54 20.41 34.84
N ARG A 525 8.64 20.30 35.60
CA ARG A 525 9.52 19.11 35.57
C ARG A 525 8.87 17.96 36.34
N ILE A 526 8.95 16.74 35.80
CA ILE A 526 8.87 15.49 36.58
C ILE A 526 10.15 14.69 36.30
N VAL A 527 10.62 13.96 37.32
CA VAL A 527 11.97 13.38 37.38
C VAL A 527 12.09 12.09 36.55
N SER A 528 13.27 11.88 35.95
CA SER A 528 13.59 10.71 35.15
C SER A 528 13.90 9.47 36.00
N THR A 529 13.45 8.30 35.53
CA THR A 529 14.04 6.99 35.85
C THR A 529 14.43 6.28 34.55
N PRO A 530 15.59 5.60 34.48
CA PRO A 530 16.09 5.06 33.22
C PRO A 530 15.58 3.64 32.96
N ALA A 531 14.63 3.50 32.02
CA ALA A 531 14.37 2.21 31.37
C ALA A 531 15.47 1.97 30.32
N ILE A 532 16.44 1.10 30.64
CA ILE A 532 17.46 0.67 29.69
C ILE A 532 16.89 -0.51 28.87
N GLU A 533 16.10 -0.17 27.87
CA GLU A 533 15.91 -1.04 26.71
C GLU A 533 17.02 -0.73 25.69
N SER A 534 17.53 -1.77 25.03
CA SER A 534 18.70 -1.68 24.16
C SER A 534 18.41 -0.95 22.84
N ARG A 535 18.50 0.39 22.87
CA ARG A 535 18.81 1.14 21.65
C ARG A 535 20.06 0.53 20.99
N PRO A 536 20.12 0.40 19.65
CA PRO A 536 21.40 0.20 18.98
C PRO A 536 22.33 1.36 19.36
N ASP A 537 23.64 1.10 19.44
CA ASP A 537 24.61 2.09 19.93
C ASP A 537 24.82 3.23 18.90
N LEU A 538 23.92 4.20 18.97
CA LEU A 538 23.97 5.44 18.21
C LEU A 538 25.26 6.22 18.52
N SER A 539 25.89 6.05 19.69
CA SER A 539 27.16 6.72 20.00
C SER A 539 28.34 6.09 19.24
N ALA A 540 28.34 4.77 19.05
CA ALA A 540 29.30 4.08 18.18
C ALA A 540 29.09 4.46 16.72
N ILE A 541 27.83 4.47 16.23
CA ILE A 541 27.49 4.87 14.86
C ILE A 541 27.87 6.34 14.61
N GLU A 542 27.51 7.26 15.51
CA GLU A 542 27.96 8.66 15.44
C GLU A 542 29.48 8.80 15.42
N THR A 543 30.20 7.98 16.19
CA THR A 543 31.67 8.05 16.26
C THR A 543 32.33 7.51 15.00
N GLN A 544 31.80 6.43 14.41
CA GLN A 544 32.18 5.98 13.07
C GLN A 544 31.91 7.06 12.03
N VAL A 545 30.71 7.66 12.04
CA VAL A 545 30.31 8.70 11.09
C VAL A 545 31.16 9.98 11.24
N ARG A 546 31.48 10.43 12.46
CA ARG A 546 32.40 11.54 12.70
C ARG A 546 33.77 11.29 12.07
N LYS A 547 34.36 10.10 12.31
CA LYS A 547 35.64 9.72 11.69
C LYS A 547 35.53 9.69 10.15
N LEU A 548 34.45 9.14 9.60
CA LEU A 548 34.24 9.12 8.14
C LEU A 548 34.11 10.53 7.55
N VAL A 549 33.52 11.50 8.28
CA VAL A 549 33.45 12.92 7.89
C VAL A 549 34.83 13.59 7.93
N GLU A 550 35.69 13.24 8.89
CA GLU A 550 37.10 13.66 8.90
C GLU A 550 37.86 13.06 7.70
N ASP A 551 37.69 11.76 7.43
CA ASP A 551 38.30 11.05 6.29
C ASP A 551 37.84 11.60 4.92
N LEU A 552 36.62 12.17 4.79
CA LEU A 552 36.18 12.89 3.57
C LEU A 552 37.05 14.13 3.28
N SER A 553 37.65 14.74 4.31
CA SER A 553 38.52 15.92 4.18
C SER A 553 40.00 15.56 3.96
N SER A 554 40.33 14.27 3.83
CA SER A 554 41.69 13.78 3.62
C SER A 554 42.26 14.21 2.26
N SER A 555 43.56 14.50 2.21
CA SER A 555 44.28 14.74 0.95
C SER A 555 44.54 13.45 0.14
N SER A 556 44.15 12.29 0.66
CA SER A 556 44.25 10.99 0.00
C SER A 556 42.94 10.65 -0.71
N VAL A 557 42.96 10.62 -2.04
CA VAL A 557 41.81 10.24 -2.88
C VAL A 557 41.29 8.85 -2.50
N ASP A 558 42.18 7.91 -2.17
CA ASP A 558 41.78 6.55 -1.76
C ASP A 558 41.02 6.56 -0.43
N THR A 559 41.43 7.42 0.51
CA THR A 559 40.75 7.62 1.80
C THR A 559 39.39 8.28 1.60
N GLN A 560 39.30 9.34 0.79
CA GLN A 560 38.03 9.99 0.44
C GLN A 560 37.08 9.00 -0.25
N ARG A 561 37.57 8.24 -1.23
CA ARG A 561 36.78 7.25 -1.98
C ARG A 561 36.21 6.16 -1.08
N GLN A 562 37.02 5.64 -0.15
CA GLN A 562 36.58 4.66 0.84
C GLN A 562 35.54 5.24 1.80
N ALA A 563 35.82 6.40 2.41
CA ALA A 563 34.90 7.03 3.36
C ALA A 563 33.56 7.42 2.72
N THR A 564 33.58 7.90 1.48
CA THR A 564 32.36 8.18 0.69
C THR A 564 31.57 6.89 0.40
N SER A 565 32.25 5.78 0.10
CA SER A 565 31.61 4.47 -0.11
C SER A 565 30.97 3.94 1.18
N GLU A 566 31.63 4.08 2.32
CA GLU A 566 31.08 3.67 3.62
C GLU A 566 29.88 4.53 4.04
N LEU A 567 29.94 5.86 3.88
CA LEU A 567 28.80 6.73 4.13
C LEU A 567 27.61 6.42 3.20
N ARG A 568 27.87 6.10 1.91
CA ARG A 568 26.84 5.62 0.97
C ARG A 568 26.16 4.35 1.47
N LEU A 569 26.93 3.39 2.00
CA LEU A 569 26.43 2.12 2.54
C LEU A 569 25.64 2.30 3.84
N LEU A 570 26.20 3.04 4.81
CA LEU A 570 25.53 3.37 6.08
C LEU A 570 24.18 4.08 5.86
N ALA A 571 24.10 4.98 4.87
CA ALA A 571 22.88 5.68 4.49
C ALA A 571 21.89 4.82 3.67
N LYS A 572 22.26 3.64 3.17
CA LYS A 572 21.46 2.89 2.19
C LYS A 572 20.11 2.41 2.72
N HIS A 573 20.10 1.81 3.92
CA HIS A 573 18.92 1.13 4.48
C HIS A 573 18.39 1.77 5.77
N ASN A 574 19.24 1.98 6.78
CA ASN A 574 18.82 2.52 8.09
C ASN A 574 18.44 4.02 8.00
N MET A 575 17.39 4.45 8.72
CA MET A 575 16.90 5.85 8.71
C MET A 575 17.59 6.74 9.74
N ASP A 576 17.93 6.22 10.93
CA ASP A 576 18.69 6.94 11.95
C ASP A 576 20.12 7.24 11.47
N ASN A 577 20.75 6.31 10.75
CA ASN A 577 22.04 6.54 10.08
C ASN A 577 21.99 7.76 9.15
N ARG A 578 20.90 7.92 8.37
CA ARG A 578 20.74 9.09 7.48
C ARG A 578 20.64 10.40 8.27
N ILE A 579 20.04 10.38 9.44
CA ILE A 579 19.93 11.54 10.34
C ILE A 579 21.30 11.83 10.98
N VAL A 580 22.00 10.82 11.49
CA VAL A 580 23.33 10.94 12.09
C VAL A 580 24.36 11.48 11.09
N ILE A 581 24.37 10.96 9.85
CA ILE A 581 25.28 11.43 8.77
C ILE A 581 24.99 12.89 8.40
N ALA A 582 23.72 13.29 8.30
CA ALA A 582 23.34 14.67 8.03
C ALA A 582 23.73 15.63 9.17
N ASN A 583 23.44 15.24 10.42
CA ASN A 583 23.76 16.03 11.62
C ASN A 583 25.27 16.14 11.87
N SER A 584 26.07 15.17 11.42
CA SER A 584 27.54 15.19 11.50
C SER A 584 28.20 16.09 10.45
N GLY A 585 27.41 16.82 9.65
CA GLY A 585 27.93 17.80 8.67
C GLY A 585 28.37 17.20 7.33
N ALA A 586 28.24 15.89 7.12
CA ALA A 586 28.73 15.18 5.93
C ALA A 586 28.19 15.76 4.60
N ILE A 587 26.98 16.33 4.62
CA ILE A 587 26.29 16.84 3.42
C ILE A 587 27.14 17.85 2.65
N SER A 588 27.83 18.79 3.32
CA SER A 588 28.62 19.82 2.63
C SER A 588 29.81 19.20 1.89
N LEU A 589 30.56 18.31 2.55
CA LEU A 589 31.72 17.63 1.96
C LEU A 589 31.30 16.68 0.83
N LEU A 590 30.19 15.95 1.00
CA LEU A 590 29.61 15.12 -0.06
C LEU A 590 29.17 15.95 -1.28
N VAL A 591 28.74 17.21 -1.07
CA VAL A 591 28.39 18.14 -2.16
C VAL A 591 29.63 18.71 -2.86
N GLU A 592 30.73 18.94 -2.14
CA GLU A 592 32.01 19.35 -2.72
C GLU A 592 32.61 18.22 -3.58
N LEU A 593 32.57 16.98 -3.09
CA LEU A 593 33.06 15.77 -3.79
C LEU A 593 32.29 15.43 -5.07
N LEU A 594 31.16 16.07 -5.37
CA LEU A 594 30.50 15.98 -6.67
C LEU A 594 31.35 16.59 -7.82
N HIS A 595 32.35 17.40 -7.52
CA HIS A 595 33.35 17.88 -8.49
C HIS A 595 34.66 17.07 -8.46
N SER A 596 34.72 15.93 -7.76
CA SER A 596 35.90 15.08 -7.77
C SER A 596 36.22 14.54 -9.16
N SER A 597 37.49 14.57 -9.54
CA SER A 597 37.98 13.94 -10.77
C SER A 597 38.09 12.41 -10.68
N ASP A 598 37.98 11.84 -9.47
CA ASP A 598 37.84 10.39 -9.28
C ASP A 598 36.37 10.01 -9.47
N THR A 599 36.06 9.39 -10.61
CA THR A 599 34.68 9.03 -11.02
C THR A 599 33.96 8.20 -9.96
N MET A 600 34.66 7.30 -9.28
CA MET A 600 34.09 6.42 -8.26
C MET A 600 33.71 7.21 -7.00
N THR A 601 34.49 8.23 -6.64
CA THR A 601 34.21 9.15 -5.52
C THR A 601 33.03 10.05 -5.85
N GLN A 602 32.97 10.63 -7.07
CA GLN A 602 31.82 11.40 -7.53
C GLN A 602 30.53 10.55 -7.53
N GLU A 603 30.60 9.32 -8.04
CA GLU A 603 29.48 8.38 -8.08
C GLU A 603 29.04 7.95 -6.67
N ASN A 604 30.00 7.64 -5.79
CA ASN A 604 29.72 7.35 -4.39
C ASN A 604 29.05 8.55 -3.70
N ALA A 605 29.51 9.78 -3.94
CA ALA A 605 29.01 11.00 -3.31
C ALA A 605 27.57 11.33 -3.75
N VAL A 606 27.27 11.28 -5.05
CA VAL A 606 25.89 11.50 -5.53
C VAL A 606 24.95 10.40 -5.04
N THR A 607 25.42 9.15 -4.94
CA THR A 607 24.61 8.04 -4.41
C THR A 607 24.41 8.14 -2.89
N ALA A 608 25.38 8.65 -2.14
CA ALA A 608 25.22 8.98 -0.72
C ALA A 608 24.18 10.10 -0.53
N LEU A 609 24.25 11.18 -1.33
CA LEU A 609 23.26 12.26 -1.27
C LEU A 609 21.86 11.79 -1.70
N LEU A 610 21.74 10.91 -2.69
CA LEU A 610 20.48 10.24 -3.05
C LEU A 610 19.91 9.49 -1.84
N ASN A 611 20.71 8.63 -1.22
CA ASN A 611 20.32 7.84 -0.05
C ASN A 611 19.92 8.73 1.14
N LEU A 612 20.67 9.81 1.40
CA LEU A 612 20.33 10.79 2.46
C LEU A 612 19.04 11.53 2.16
N SER A 613 18.78 11.88 0.88
CA SER A 613 17.59 12.62 0.45
C SER A 613 16.27 11.85 0.65
N ILE A 614 16.29 10.55 0.93
CA ILE A 614 15.07 9.80 1.25
C ILE A 614 14.39 10.37 2.51
N ASN A 615 15.15 10.92 3.46
CA ASN A 615 14.61 11.64 4.62
C ASN A 615 14.25 13.11 4.29
N ASP A 616 13.06 13.58 4.66
CA ASP A 616 12.55 14.93 4.31
C ASP A 616 13.31 16.08 5.00
N ASN A 617 13.80 15.88 6.23
CA ASN A 617 14.65 16.87 6.89
C ASN A 617 15.97 17.02 6.10
N ASN A 618 16.54 15.89 5.66
CA ASN A 618 17.75 15.87 4.85
C ASN A 618 17.55 16.50 3.46
N LYS A 619 16.39 16.33 2.80
CA LYS A 619 16.06 17.07 1.55
C LYS A 619 16.22 18.58 1.72
N THR A 620 15.82 19.10 2.87
CA THR A 620 15.94 20.52 3.21
C THR A 620 17.40 20.90 3.44
N LEU A 621 18.16 20.11 4.20
CA LEU A 621 19.60 20.33 4.43
C LEU A 621 20.42 20.30 3.14
N ILE A 622 20.24 19.29 2.28
CA ILE A 622 20.92 19.17 0.98
C ILE A 622 20.55 20.34 0.05
N GLY A 623 19.28 20.77 0.05
CA GLY A 623 18.86 21.96 -0.69
C GLY A 623 19.51 23.25 -0.19
N ASN A 624 19.74 23.37 1.12
CA ASN A 624 20.40 24.54 1.73
C ASN A 624 21.92 24.52 1.55
N ALA A 625 22.54 23.34 1.47
CA ALA A 625 23.96 23.15 1.12
C ALA A 625 24.30 23.43 -0.36
N ASN A 626 23.43 24.15 -1.08
CA ASN A 626 23.59 24.57 -2.48
C ASN A 626 23.83 23.44 -3.51
N ALA A 627 23.51 22.19 -3.16
CA ALA A 627 23.77 20.98 -3.96
C ALA A 627 23.24 21.01 -5.41
N ILE A 628 22.26 21.88 -5.73
CA ILE A 628 21.59 21.93 -7.04
C ILE A 628 22.58 22.11 -8.20
N LYS A 629 23.53 23.06 -8.12
CA LYS A 629 24.54 23.26 -9.19
C LYS A 629 25.54 22.09 -9.29
N PRO A 630 26.16 21.63 -8.19
CA PRO A 630 26.98 20.40 -8.18
C PRO A 630 26.26 19.17 -8.78
N LEU A 631 24.97 18.96 -8.49
CA LEU A 631 24.19 17.88 -9.08
C LEU A 631 24.00 18.03 -10.59
N ILE A 632 23.76 19.26 -11.08
CA ILE A 632 23.70 19.54 -12.53
C ILE A 632 25.04 19.22 -13.20
N HIS A 633 26.17 19.59 -12.58
CA HIS A 633 27.49 19.24 -13.08
C HIS A 633 27.68 17.70 -13.22
N VAL A 634 27.29 16.91 -12.22
CA VAL A 634 27.33 15.44 -12.31
C VAL A 634 26.39 14.89 -13.40
N LEU A 635 25.23 15.53 -13.61
CA LEU A 635 24.30 15.17 -14.68
C LEU A 635 24.87 15.47 -16.08
N GLU A 636 25.73 16.49 -16.20
CA GLU A 636 26.46 16.87 -17.41
C GLU A 636 27.71 16.01 -17.66
N THR A 637 28.53 15.73 -16.64
CA THR A 637 29.88 15.14 -16.82
C THR A 637 30.07 13.71 -16.29
N GLY A 638 29.22 13.24 -15.38
CA GLY A 638 29.45 11.99 -14.64
C GLY A 638 29.23 10.70 -15.42
N SER A 639 29.51 9.56 -14.77
CA SER A 639 29.21 8.22 -15.29
C SER A 639 27.71 8.04 -15.58
N PRO A 640 27.30 7.04 -16.40
CA PRO A 640 25.88 6.76 -16.63
C PRO A 640 25.07 6.45 -15.36
N GLU A 641 25.70 5.83 -14.35
CA GLU A 641 25.15 5.60 -13.01
C GLU A 641 25.06 6.92 -12.23
N ALA A 642 26.14 7.70 -12.15
CA ALA A 642 26.19 8.98 -11.46
C ALA A 642 25.17 10.00 -12.02
N LYS A 643 24.98 10.04 -13.34
CA LYS A 643 23.95 10.84 -14.02
C LYS A 643 22.54 10.42 -13.62
N SER A 644 22.27 9.11 -13.58
CA SER A 644 20.98 8.56 -13.14
C SER A 644 20.71 8.91 -11.66
N ASN A 645 21.71 8.70 -10.80
CA ASN A 645 21.63 9.04 -9.38
C ASN A 645 21.49 10.56 -9.14
N SER A 646 22.09 11.41 -9.98
CA SER A 646 21.88 12.86 -9.93
C SER A 646 20.45 13.24 -10.32
N ALA A 647 19.91 12.68 -11.42
CA ALA A 647 18.52 12.91 -11.82
C ALA A 647 17.52 12.46 -10.74
N ALA A 648 17.74 11.28 -10.12
CA ALA A 648 16.96 10.80 -8.99
C ALA A 648 17.08 11.71 -7.75
N THR A 649 18.26 12.27 -7.47
CA THR A 649 18.46 13.22 -6.36
C THR A 649 17.75 14.54 -6.64
N LEU A 650 17.84 15.08 -7.86
CA LEU A 650 17.11 16.28 -8.28
C LEU A 650 15.59 16.08 -8.22
N PHE A 651 15.09 14.90 -8.61
CA PHE A 651 13.69 14.50 -8.38
C PHE A 651 13.34 14.56 -6.89
N SER A 652 14.08 13.86 -6.04
CA SER A 652 13.87 13.81 -4.58
C SER A 652 13.83 15.21 -3.94
N LEU A 653 14.81 16.06 -4.26
CA LEU A 653 14.87 17.44 -3.77
C LEU A 653 13.72 18.31 -4.28
N SER A 654 13.24 18.08 -5.51
CA SER A 654 12.13 18.84 -6.13
C SER A 654 10.76 18.56 -5.51
N VAL A 655 10.64 17.60 -4.58
CA VAL A 655 9.43 17.42 -3.76
C VAL A 655 9.15 18.68 -2.91
N ILE A 656 10.21 19.36 -2.47
CA ILE A 656 10.12 20.67 -1.80
C ILE A 656 9.90 21.77 -2.86
N GLU A 657 8.84 22.57 -2.71
CA GLU A 657 8.46 23.60 -3.69
C GLU A 657 9.58 24.63 -3.96
N ASP A 658 10.25 25.15 -2.93
CA ASP A 658 11.35 26.12 -3.10
C ASP A 658 12.51 25.52 -3.90
N ASN A 659 12.84 24.24 -3.68
CA ASN A 659 13.83 23.52 -4.47
C ASN A 659 13.36 23.27 -5.91
N LYS A 660 12.08 22.95 -6.13
CA LYS A 660 11.47 22.77 -7.47
C LYS A 660 11.58 24.03 -8.33
N VAL A 661 11.37 25.21 -7.73
CA VAL A 661 11.56 26.50 -8.39
C VAL A 661 13.04 26.78 -8.63
N ARG A 662 13.93 26.51 -7.66
CA ARG A 662 15.38 26.69 -7.83
C ARG A 662 15.95 25.79 -8.92
N ILE A 663 15.69 24.48 -8.90
CA ILE A 663 16.16 23.50 -9.89
C ILE A 663 15.71 23.91 -11.30
N GLY A 664 14.42 24.18 -11.48
CA GLY A 664 13.86 24.58 -12.78
C GLY A 664 14.30 25.96 -13.30
N ARG A 665 14.96 26.78 -12.47
CA ARG A 665 15.62 28.04 -12.84
C ARG A 665 17.16 27.94 -12.91
N SER A 666 17.77 26.81 -12.53
CA SER A 666 19.23 26.64 -12.42
C SER A 666 19.91 26.01 -13.65
N GLY A 667 19.16 25.77 -14.73
CA GLY A 667 19.68 25.14 -15.97
C GLY A 667 19.45 23.63 -16.08
N ALA A 668 19.08 22.96 -14.97
CA ALA A 668 18.93 21.50 -14.87
C ALA A 668 18.05 20.81 -15.94
N ILE A 669 17.17 21.57 -16.60
CA ILE A 669 16.18 21.03 -17.53
C ILE A 669 16.83 20.50 -18.81
N GLN A 670 17.87 21.15 -19.36
CA GLN A 670 18.50 20.62 -20.58
C GLN A 670 19.24 19.30 -20.32
N PRO A 671 20.14 19.17 -19.32
CA PRO A 671 20.81 17.90 -19.04
C PRO A 671 19.84 16.77 -18.62
N LEU A 672 18.69 17.10 -18.02
CA LEU A 672 17.62 16.11 -17.77
C LEU A 672 16.98 15.61 -19.08
N VAL A 673 16.78 16.47 -20.08
CA VAL A 673 16.27 16.07 -21.40
C VAL A 673 17.33 15.32 -22.21
N ASP A 674 18.59 15.73 -22.10
CA ASP A 674 19.70 15.03 -22.75
C ASP A 674 19.85 13.59 -22.20
N LEU A 675 19.63 13.41 -20.88
CA LEU A 675 19.55 12.07 -20.25
C LEU A 675 18.27 11.32 -20.64
N LEU A 676 17.14 12.00 -20.84
CA LEU A 676 15.89 11.40 -21.33
C LEU A 676 16.05 10.82 -22.75
N GLY A 677 16.78 11.52 -23.62
CA GLY A 677 17.06 11.06 -24.98
C GLY A 677 18.17 10.00 -25.05
N ASN A 678 19.29 10.22 -24.37
CA ASN A 678 20.55 9.48 -24.59
C ASN A 678 20.97 8.59 -23.41
N GLY A 679 20.22 8.57 -22.30
CA GLY A 679 20.54 7.80 -21.11
C GLY A 679 20.26 6.30 -21.21
N THR A 680 20.76 5.56 -20.22
CA THR A 680 20.35 4.17 -19.94
C THR A 680 18.86 4.11 -19.60
N PRO A 681 18.18 2.94 -19.69
CA PRO A 681 16.76 2.83 -19.34
C PRO A 681 16.43 3.38 -17.94
N ARG A 682 17.32 3.15 -16.95
CA ARG A 682 17.24 3.75 -15.62
C ARG A 682 17.39 5.27 -15.65
N GLY A 683 18.42 5.79 -16.32
CA GLY A 683 18.62 7.24 -16.47
C GLY A 683 17.45 7.95 -17.16
N LYS A 684 16.85 7.34 -18.19
CA LYS A 684 15.63 7.85 -18.85
C LYS A 684 14.44 7.90 -17.88
N LYS A 685 14.26 6.87 -17.05
CA LYS A 685 13.20 6.83 -16.03
C LYS A 685 13.39 7.88 -14.94
N ASP A 686 14.61 8.02 -14.42
CA ASP A 686 14.95 9.01 -13.39
C ASP A 686 14.77 10.44 -13.95
N ALA A 687 15.20 10.67 -15.20
CA ALA A 687 14.96 11.91 -15.93
C ALA A 687 13.46 12.22 -16.14
N ALA A 688 12.67 11.27 -16.64
CA ALA A 688 11.23 11.45 -16.84
C ALA A 688 10.50 11.74 -15.51
N THR A 689 10.94 11.11 -14.42
CA THR A 689 10.35 11.29 -13.08
C THR A 689 10.72 12.65 -12.48
N ALA A 690 11.96 13.12 -12.68
CA ALA A 690 12.35 14.49 -12.36
C ALA A 690 11.57 15.53 -13.18
N LEU A 691 11.50 15.36 -14.51
CA LEU A 691 10.76 16.25 -15.42
C LEU A 691 9.25 16.26 -15.10
N PHE A 692 8.66 15.13 -14.74
CA PHE A 692 7.28 15.07 -14.23
C PHE A 692 7.10 15.99 -13.03
N ASN A 693 7.94 15.87 -11.99
CA ASN A 693 7.76 16.65 -10.77
C ASN A 693 8.12 18.14 -10.94
N LEU A 694 9.05 18.47 -11.85
CA LEU A 694 9.35 19.85 -12.25
C LEU A 694 8.22 20.49 -13.07
N SER A 695 7.58 19.74 -13.98
CA SER A 695 6.50 20.21 -14.87
C SER A 695 5.20 20.59 -14.14
N ILE A 696 5.08 20.24 -12.85
CA ILE A 696 3.99 20.68 -11.98
C ILE A 696 3.97 22.21 -11.84
N PHE A 697 5.17 22.82 -11.78
CA PHE A 697 5.32 24.27 -11.64
C PHE A 697 5.25 24.96 -13.01
N HIS A 698 4.40 25.99 -13.14
CA HIS A 698 4.01 26.53 -14.45
C HIS A 698 5.19 27.06 -15.27
N GLU A 699 6.12 27.80 -14.66
CA GLU A 699 7.29 28.36 -15.37
C GLU A 699 8.20 27.29 -15.98
N ASN A 700 8.27 26.11 -15.36
CA ASN A 700 9.15 25.04 -15.81
C ASN A 700 8.62 24.38 -17.09
N LYS A 701 7.30 24.40 -17.34
CA LYS A 701 6.67 23.77 -18.52
C LYS A 701 7.23 24.33 -19.82
N ALA A 702 7.33 25.66 -19.93
CA ALA A 702 7.87 26.31 -21.12
C ALA A 702 9.34 25.92 -21.36
N ARG A 703 10.16 25.88 -20.30
CA ARG A 703 11.57 25.46 -20.36
C ARG A 703 11.71 23.98 -20.78
N ILE A 704 10.85 23.10 -20.28
CA ILE A 704 10.83 21.66 -20.64
C ILE A 704 10.48 21.47 -22.12
N VAL A 705 9.53 22.25 -22.66
CA VAL A 705 9.19 22.23 -24.10
C VAL A 705 10.34 22.80 -24.93
N GLN A 706 10.92 23.93 -24.53
CA GLN A 706 12.05 24.58 -25.21
C GLN A 706 13.31 23.71 -25.28
N ALA A 707 13.53 22.85 -24.28
CA ALA A 707 14.62 21.88 -24.25
C ALA A 707 14.41 20.66 -25.18
N GLY A 708 13.28 20.56 -25.88
CA GLY A 708 12.97 19.47 -26.81
C GLY A 708 12.39 18.20 -26.17
N ALA A 709 11.99 18.25 -24.89
CA ALA A 709 11.57 17.06 -24.14
C ALA A 709 10.43 16.26 -24.79
N VAL A 710 9.52 16.95 -25.51
CA VAL A 710 8.28 16.37 -26.02
C VAL A 710 8.53 15.21 -26.98
N LYS A 711 9.56 15.30 -27.84
CA LYS A 711 9.94 14.22 -28.75
C LYS A 711 10.26 12.93 -27.99
N TYR A 712 11.22 13.01 -27.06
CA TYR A 712 11.65 11.87 -26.27
C TYR A 712 10.55 11.33 -25.35
N LEU A 713 9.61 12.18 -24.92
CA LEU A 713 8.42 11.75 -24.17
C LEU A 713 7.43 10.97 -25.05
N VAL A 714 7.26 11.32 -26.33
CA VAL A 714 6.45 10.51 -27.26
C VAL A 714 7.15 9.18 -27.58
N GLU A 715 8.47 9.19 -27.79
CA GLU A 715 9.26 7.94 -27.95
C GLU A 715 9.15 7.01 -26.72
N LEU A 716 9.04 7.56 -25.51
CA LEU A 716 8.86 6.82 -24.26
C LEU A 716 7.41 6.39 -23.96
N MET A 717 6.48 6.59 -24.91
CA MET A 717 5.12 6.04 -24.85
C MET A 717 4.97 4.68 -25.54
N ASP A 718 6.03 4.15 -26.15
CA ASP A 718 6.12 2.74 -26.54
C ASP A 718 5.94 1.83 -25.29
N PRO A 719 4.98 0.88 -25.28
CA PRO A 719 4.84 -0.09 -24.20
C PRO A 719 6.12 -0.87 -23.87
N ALA A 720 6.98 -1.15 -24.87
CA ALA A 720 8.26 -1.83 -24.68
C ALA A 720 9.28 -1.00 -23.86
N ALA A 721 9.10 0.32 -23.77
CA ALA A 721 9.90 1.20 -22.91
C ALA A 721 9.48 1.15 -21.43
N GLY A 722 8.33 0.53 -21.09
CA GLY A 722 7.82 0.42 -19.71
C GLY A 722 7.42 1.75 -19.05
N MET A 723 7.37 2.85 -19.82
CA MET A 723 7.42 4.22 -19.31
C MET A 723 6.16 5.06 -19.58
N VAL A 724 5.19 4.47 -20.28
CA VAL A 724 3.99 5.12 -20.85
C VAL A 724 3.27 6.03 -19.84
N ASP A 725 2.90 5.51 -18.67
CA ASP A 725 2.17 6.26 -17.64
C ASP A 725 2.94 7.50 -17.14
N LYS A 726 4.27 7.45 -17.10
CA LYS A 726 5.11 8.60 -16.70
C LYS A 726 5.17 9.62 -17.82
N ALA A 727 5.47 9.17 -19.04
CA ALA A 727 5.58 10.02 -20.22
C ALA A 727 4.28 10.79 -20.49
N VAL A 728 3.14 10.10 -20.51
CA VAL A 728 1.80 10.68 -20.69
C VAL A 728 1.47 11.68 -19.57
N ALA A 729 1.88 11.42 -18.33
CA ALA A 729 1.68 12.35 -17.23
C ALA A 729 2.53 13.63 -17.34
N VAL A 730 3.73 13.57 -17.96
CA VAL A 730 4.48 14.79 -18.33
C VAL A 730 3.75 15.53 -19.46
N LEU A 731 3.38 14.84 -20.55
CA LEU A 731 2.70 15.46 -21.69
C LEU A 731 1.36 16.10 -21.28
N GLY A 732 0.59 15.48 -20.39
CA GLY A 732 -0.63 16.06 -19.81
C GLY A 732 -0.38 17.35 -19.02
N ASN A 733 0.74 17.45 -18.28
CA ASN A 733 1.14 18.71 -17.64
C ASN A 733 1.55 19.77 -18.68
N LEU A 734 2.26 19.39 -19.75
CA LEU A 734 2.72 20.30 -20.80
C LEU A 734 1.59 20.79 -21.71
N ALA A 735 0.58 19.96 -22.02
CA ALA A 735 -0.59 20.32 -22.83
C ALA A 735 -1.43 21.46 -22.22
N THR A 736 -1.22 21.83 -20.95
CA THR A 736 -1.86 23.01 -20.35
C THR A 736 -1.32 24.35 -20.89
N ILE A 737 -0.11 24.40 -21.47
CA ILE A 737 0.48 25.60 -22.09
C ILE A 737 0.44 25.52 -23.63
N LEU A 738 0.49 26.67 -24.30
CA LEU A 738 0.33 26.76 -25.76
C LEU A 738 1.48 26.08 -26.51
N GLU A 739 2.70 26.33 -26.06
CA GLU A 739 3.95 25.79 -26.60
C GLU A 739 3.94 24.26 -26.51
N GLY A 740 3.51 23.73 -25.36
CA GLY A 740 3.39 22.30 -25.11
C GLY A 740 2.33 21.63 -26.01
N ARG A 741 1.16 22.26 -26.21
CA ARG A 741 0.16 21.76 -27.17
C ARG A 741 0.70 21.70 -28.59
N ASN A 742 1.40 22.76 -29.03
CA ASN A 742 1.96 22.84 -30.36
C ASN A 742 3.02 21.76 -30.58
N ALA A 743 3.95 21.59 -29.63
CA ALA A 743 4.98 20.56 -29.67
C ALA A 743 4.37 19.14 -29.67
N ILE A 744 3.38 18.84 -28.82
CA ILE A 744 2.73 17.50 -28.78
C ILE A 744 2.06 17.17 -30.12
N GLY A 745 1.45 18.15 -30.78
CA GLY A 745 0.85 17.98 -32.11
C GLY A 745 1.86 17.99 -33.27
N GLN A 746 3.11 18.38 -33.05
CA GLN A 746 4.20 18.39 -34.03
C GLN A 746 5.03 17.11 -33.95
N GLU A 747 5.41 16.67 -32.75
CA GLU A 747 6.20 15.46 -32.46
C GLU A 747 5.37 14.17 -32.52
N GLY A 748 4.25 14.14 -33.25
CA GLY A 748 3.45 12.94 -33.47
C GLY A 748 2.75 12.35 -32.23
N GLY A 749 2.60 13.11 -31.13
CA GLY A 749 2.03 12.58 -29.88
C GLY A 749 0.53 12.30 -29.91
N ILE A 750 -0.22 12.79 -30.90
CA ILE A 750 -1.68 12.63 -30.97
C ILE A 750 -2.13 11.17 -31.16
N PRO A 751 -1.67 10.41 -32.17
CA PRO A 751 -2.00 8.99 -32.32
C PRO A 751 -1.71 8.17 -31.06
N VAL A 752 -0.49 8.30 -30.51
CA VAL A 752 -0.07 7.51 -29.34
C VAL A 752 -0.86 7.87 -28.07
N LEU A 753 -1.31 9.13 -27.93
CA LEU A 753 -2.24 9.52 -26.86
C LEU A 753 -3.63 8.89 -27.04
N VAL A 754 -4.09 8.64 -28.26
CA VAL A 754 -5.36 7.94 -28.52
C VAL A 754 -5.23 6.44 -28.23
N GLU A 755 -4.14 5.82 -28.67
CA GLU A 755 -3.79 4.43 -28.33
C GLU A 755 -3.75 4.19 -26.81
N VAL A 756 -3.17 5.11 -26.04
CA VAL A 756 -3.15 5.03 -24.57
C VAL A 756 -4.55 5.14 -23.94
N VAL A 757 -5.52 5.83 -24.57
CA VAL A 757 -6.92 5.83 -24.10
C VAL A 757 -7.58 4.46 -24.31
N GLU A 758 -7.20 3.73 -25.37
CA GLU A 758 -7.74 2.42 -25.72
C GLU A 758 -7.07 1.24 -24.97
N LEU A 759 -5.74 1.26 -24.85
CA LEU A 759 -4.95 0.13 -24.34
C LEU A 759 -4.26 0.39 -23.00
N GLY A 760 -3.98 1.65 -22.64
CA GLY A 760 -3.13 2.01 -21.49
C GLY A 760 -3.67 1.66 -20.10
N SER A 761 -2.90 1.98 -19.06
CA SER A 761 -3.31 1.79 -17.65
C SER A 761 -4.49 2.70 -17.27
N ALA A 762 -5.16 2.44 -16.15
CA ALA A 762 -6.18 3.34 -15.62
C ALA A 762 -5.66 4.79 -15.37
N ARG A 763 -4.39 4.94 -14.99
CA ARG A 763 -3.72 6.25 -14.84
C ARG A 763 -3.29 6.82 -16.20
N GLY A 764 -2.78 5.98 -17.11
CA GLY A 764 -2.43 6.37 -18.48
C GLY A 764 -3.62 6.95 -19.23
N ARG A 765 -4.75 6.23 -19.23
CA ARG A 765 -6.03 6.67 -19.83
C ARG A 765 -6.54 7.99 -19.26
N GLU A 766 -6.46 8.20 -17.94
CA GLU A 766 -6.85 9.45 -17.29
C GLU A 766 -6.01 10.64 -17.78
N ASN A 767 -4.68 10.47 -17.80
CA ASN A 767 -3.76 11.53 -18.24
C ASN A 767 -3.84 11.78 -19.76
N ALA A 768 -4.02 10.72 -20.57
CA ALA A 768 -4.15 10.84 -22.02
C ALA A 768 -5.45 11.55 -22.42
N ALA A 769 -6.60 11.15 -21.83
CA ALA A 769 -7.86 11.85 -22.05
C ALA A 769 -7.79 13.33 -21.60
N ALA A 770 -7.05 13.64 -20.52
CA ALA A 770 -6.81 15.02 -20.11
C ALA A 770 -5.94 15.80 -21.11
N ALA A 771 -4.87 15.20 -21.65
CA ALA A 771 -4.02 15.82 -22.67
C ALA A 771 -4.78 16.08 -23.98
N LEU A 772 -5.52 15.09 -24.47
CA LEU A 772 -6.39 15.20 -25.66
C LEU A 772 -7.46 16.27 -25.47
N LEU A 773 -8.06 16.38 -24.28
CA LEU A 773 -9.02 17.45 -23.96
C LEU A 773 -8.39 18.84 -24.08
N GLN A 774 -7.17 19.04 -23.57
CA GLN A 774 -6.45 20.31 -23.71
C GLN A 774 -6.12 20.64 -25.17
N LEU A 775 -5.68 19.64 -25.95
CA LEU A 775 -5.37 19.79 -27.37
C LEU A 775 -6.61 20.20 -28.18
N CYS A 776 -7.71 19.46 -28.06
CA CYS A 776 -8.93 19.67 -28.84
C CYS A 776 -9.65 20.99 -28.50
N THR A 777 -9.71 21.36 -27.22
CA THR A 777 -10.37 22.62 -26.77
C THR A 777 -9.62 23.89 -27.17
N ASN A 778 -8.32 23.79 -27.48
CA ASN A 778 -7.49 24.93 -27.87
C ASN A 778 -7.12 24.96 -29.35
N SER A 779 -7.43 23.91 -30.13
CA SER A 779 -7.08 23.82 -31.54
C SER A 779 -8.06 22.95 -32.33
N THR A 780 -8.75 23.54 -33.30
CA THR A 780 -9.60 22.82 -34.26
C THR A 780 -8.79 21.85 -35.14
N ARG A 781 -7.54 22.16 -35.48
CA ARG A 781 -6.62 21.23 -36.19
C ARG A 781 -6.38 19.95 -35.39
N PHE A 782 -5.89 20.06 -34.15
CA PHE A 782 -5.71 18.90 -33.27
C PHE A 782 -7.02 18.18 -32.96
N CYS A 783 -8.15 18.89 -32.81
CA CYS A 783 -9.47 18.26 -32.72
C CYS A 783 -9.82 17.43 -33.97
N GLY A 784 -9.46 17.90 -35.16
CA GLY A 784 -9.59 17.14 -36.41
C GLY A 784 -8.73 15.88 -36.41
N MET A 785 -7.46 16.00 -36.05
CA MET A 785 -6.52 14.87 -35.96
C MET A 785 -7.01 13.81 -34.96
N VAL A 786 -7.39 14.20 -33.74
CA VAL A 786 -7.91 13.25 -32.72
C VAL A 786 -9.20 12.53 -33.16
N LEU A 787 -9.99 13.15 -34.04
CA LEU A 787 -11.16 12.50 -34.66
C LEU A 787 -10.79 11.59 -35.85
N GLN A 788 -9.67 11.86 -36.54
CA GLN A 788 -9.13 11.02 -37.61
C GLN A 788 -8.44 9.76 -37.06
N GLU A 789 -7.71 9.88 -35.94
CA GLU A 789 -7.15 8.74 -35.17
C GLU A 789 -8.22 7.90 -34.46
N GLY A 790 -9.51 8.10 -34.76
CA GLY A 790 -10.57 7.21 -34.29
C GLY A 790 -10.92 7.28 -32.81
N ALA A 791 -10.50 8.30 -32.05
CA ALA A 791 -10.60 8.35 -30.58
C ALA A 791 -12.00 8.20 -29.95
N VAL A 792 -13.08 8.23 -30.74
CA VAL A 792 -14.46 8.27 -30.22
C VAL A 792 -14.88 6.98 -29.49
N PRO A 793 -14.73 5.75 -30.03
CA PRO A 793 -15.10 4.54 -29.29
C PRO A 793 -14.25 4.32 -28.02
N PRO A 794 -12.91 4.49 -28.00
CA PRO A 794 -12.12 4.44 -26.77
C PRO A 794 -12.57 5.45 -25.71
N LEU A 795 -12.88 6.70 -26.10
CA LEU A 795 -13.41 7.70 -25.17
C LEU A 795 -14.82 7.35 -24.67
N VAL A 796 -15.69 6.75 -25.50
CA VAL A 796 -17.01 6.27 -25.06
C VAL A 796 -16.86 5.13 -24.06
N ALA A 797 -15.99 4.15 -24.30
CA ALA A 797 -15.68 3.09 -23.33
C ALA A 797 -15.16 3.68 -22.01
N LEU A 798 -14.16 4.58 -22.08
CA LEU A 798 -13.59 5.24 -20.90
C LEU A 798 -14.63 6.08 -20.12
N SER A 799 -15.61 6.67 -20.81
CA SER A 799 -16.71 7.43 -20.19
C SER A 799 -17.66 6.59 -19.35
N LEU A 800 -17.65 5.26 -19.54
CA LEU A 800 -18.47 4.29 -18.82
C LEU A 800 -17.65 3.55 -17.74
N SER A 801 -16.48 3.01 -18.08
CA SER A 801 -15.69 2.10 -17.22
C SER A 801 -14.51 2.74 -16.48
N GLY A 802 -14.11 3.96 -16.83
CA GLY A 802 -12.90 4.60 -16.30
C GLY A 802 -12.92 4.96 -14.81
N THR A 803 -11.81 5.54 -14.32
CA THR A 803 -11.79 6.25 -13.03
C THR A 803 -12.81 7.41 -13.04
N PRO A 804 -13.28 7.94 -11.90
CA PRO A 804 -14.21 9.07 -11.88
C PRO A 804 -13.71 10.29 -12.68
N ARG A 805 -12.39 10.58 -12.61
CA ARG A 805 -11.75 11.65 -13.38
C ARG A 805 -11.60 11.30 -14.86
N ALA A 806 -11.24 10.06 -15.19
CA ALA A 806 -11.14 9.62 -16.58
C ALA A 806 -12.51 9.72 -17.28
N ARG A 807 -13.60 9.33 -16.59
CA ARG A 807 -14.98 9.55 -17.06
C ARG A 807 -15.27 11.02 -17.26
N GLU A 808 -14.97 11.88 -16.28
CA GLU A 808 -15.15 13.34 -16.37
C GLU A 808 -14.45 13.92 -17.62
N LYS A 809 -13.17 13.59 -17.86
CA LYS A 809 -12.42 14.12 -19.02
C LYS A 809 -12.90 13.52 -20.35
N ALA A 810 -13.25 12.24 -20.39
CA ALA A 810 -13.83 11.61 -21.56
C ALA A 810 -15.19 12.22 -21.93
N GLN A 811 -16.07 12.44 -20.96
CA GLN A 811 -17.38 13.08 -21.16
C GLN A 811 -17.23 14.56 -21.59
N ALA A 812 -16.28 15.30 -21.03
CA ALA A 812 -15.95 16.66 -21.47
C ALA A 812 -15.46 16.69 -22.94
N LEU A 813 -14.63 15.72 -23.35
CA LEU A 813 -14.12 15.65 -24.71
C LEU A 813 -15.19 15.20 -25.72
N LEU A 814 -16.01 14.20 -25.36
CA LEU A 814 -17.14 13.74 -26.18
C LEU A 814 -18.22 14.82 -26.35
N SER A 815 -18.52 15.60 -25.31
CA SER A 815 -19.46 16.72 -25.40
C SER A 815 -18.89 17.88 -26.24
N TYR A 816 -17.58 18.16 -26.16
CA TYR A 816 -16.92 19.10 -27.06
C TYR A 816 -17.03 18.66 -28.53
N PHE A 817 -16.77 17.38 -28.85
CA PHE A 817 -16.96 16.85 -30.22
C PHE A 817 -18.41 16.95 -30.71
N ARG A 818 -19.40 16.70 -29.84
CA ARG A 818 -20.82 16.89 -30.17
C ARG A 818 -21.12 18.34 -30.51
N ASN A 819 -20.69 19.29 -29.67
CA ASN A 819 -20.94 20.71 -29.86
C ASN A 819 -20.26 21.24 -31.13
N HIS A 820 -19.02 20.81 -31.41
CA HIS A 820 -18.28 21.22 -32.62
C HIS A 820 -18.95 20.71 -33.92
N ARG A 821 -19.60 19.54 -33.90
CA ARG A 821 -20.39 19.05 -35.05
C ARG A 821 -21.64 19.90 -35.31
N HIS A 822 -22.40 20.24 -34.26
CA HIS A 822 -23.60 21.08 -34.40
C HIS A 822 -23.27 22.52 -34.82
N GLY A 823 -22.18 23.09 -34.28
CA GLY A 823 -21.71 24.44 -34.67
C GLY A 823 -21.25 24.56 -36.13
N ALA A 824 -20.82 23.45 -36.75
CA ALA A 824 -20.50 23.40 -38.18
C ALA A 824 -21.74 23.23 -39.06
N ALA A 825 -22.72 22.43 -38.63
CA ALA A 825 -23.97 22.21 -39.36
C ALA A 825 -24.89 23.46 -39.39
N GLY A 826 -24.77 24.36 -38.40
CA GLY A 826 -25.56 25.60 -38.32
C GLY A 826 -25.04 26.79 -39.16
N ARG A 827 -24.18 26.55 -40.16
CA ARG A 827 -23.62 27.59 -41.06
C ARG A 827 -23.53 27.12 -42.54
N GLY A 828 -24.39 26.20 -42.94
CA GLY A 828 -24.60 25.79 -44.34
C GLY A 828 -25.83 26.47 -44.93
#